data_AF-A0A5J9W856-F1
#
_entry.id   AF-A0A5J9W856-F1
#
_cell.length_a   1.000
_cell.length_b   1.000
_cell.length_c   1.000
_cell.angle_alpha   90.00
_cell.angle_beta   90.00
_cell.angle_gamma   90.00
#
_symmetry.space_group_name_H-M   'P 1'
#
loop_
_entity.id
_entity.type
_entity.pdbx_description
1 polymer ?
#
loop_
_entity_poly.entity_id
_entity_poly.type
_entity_poly.pdbx_seq_one_letter_code
_entity_poly.pdbx_strand_id
1 'polypeptide(L)'
;MLEWKRVPVFIVLSILATTNAVASQKDRFVPQDNYLIGCGASGDVQLDDGRTFRSDPESTSFLSTPMDIKITANSSPNASSSLSPLYLSARVFSDVSTYSFFINQPGRHWIRLYFLPIPDKQYNLTTATFSVFTDNMVLLHDFSFIASPPNPVLREYIVATQGDTLKIIFTPKDSIAFINAIEVVSAPPNLIPNTTNGVAPQEQFDISSNALQVVYRLNMGGALVTPFNDTLARTWLPDTPFLKLEAAANAVWVPPRTIKYPDDKTNTPLIAPSNIYSTAQQMASTNTTQARFNITWTMKAEPGFKYFIRLHFCDIVSKALSSLYFNVYINGMMGVANLDLSSLTMGLAVAYYKDFIIDSSIITNSTILVQVGPGTADSSSNNAILNGLEVMKISNQANSLDGLFSPKTSSQVGKKALTGLGFALAVVAAALAIVMCCRRNRRPEWQKTNSFHSWFLPLNSSQSSFMSSCSRLSRNRFGSTRTKSGFSSVFASSAYGLGRYFTFIEIQKATKNFEEKAVLGVGGFGKVYLGVLEDGTKLAIKRGNPSSDQGMNEFLTEIQMLSKLRHRHLVSLIGCCDENNEMILVYEFMSNGPLRDHLYEWALAWYRKGALNKIIDPHIAGQIRPDSLEMFAEAAEKCLADYGVDRPSMGDVLWKLEFALQLQEKGDVVDGTRNEIPMKSLNVSGFDDMKQPSSAIPSVQGR
;
A
#
# COMPACT_ATOMS: atom_id res chain seq x y z
N MET A 1 18.90 73.89 67.12
CA MET A 1 19.78 72.71 67.02
C MET A 1 19.08 71.69 66.12
N LEU A 2 19.83 70.95 65.31
CA LEU A 2 19.37 70.33 64.05
C LEU A 2 18.94 71.37 62.98
N GLU A 3 19.06 70.97 61.71
CA GLU A 3 19.30 71.88 60.58
C GLU A 3 18.15 71.98 59.57
N TRP A 4 18.37 72.79 58.53
CA TRP A 4 17.32 73.35 57.69
C TRP A 4 16.80 72.43 56.58
N LYS A 5 15.47 72.43 56.40
CA LYS A 5 14.84 71.99 55.15
C LYS A 5 15.20 72.96 54.02
N ARG A 6 15.65 72.45 52.87
CA ARG A 6 15.43 73.08 51.55
C ARG A 6 15.13 72.01 50.51
N VAL A 7 14.06 72.24 49.74
CA VAL A 7 13.74 71.55 48.50
C VAL A 7 13.81 72.59 47.39
N PRO A 8 14.44 72.27 46.25
CA PRO A 8 13.85 72.69 44.99
C PRO A 8 13.79 71.56 43.96
N VAL A 9 12.74 71.67 43.14
CA VAL A 9 12.38 70.86 41.97
C VAL A 9 13.57 70.53 41.05
N PHE A 10 13.62 69.29 40.56
CA PHE A 10 14.24 68.96 39.27
C PHE A 10 13.20 68.29 38.36
N ILE A 11 13.26 68.62 37.06
CA ILE A 11 12.27 68.22 36.05
C ILE A 11 12.63 66.82 35.53
N VAL A 12 11.66 65.89 35.57
CA VAL A 12 11.80 64.57 34.93
C VAL A 12 11.42 64.69 33.46
N LEU A 13 12.42 64.61 32.57
CA LEU A 13 12.19 64.52 31.13
C LEU A 13 12.13 63.04 30.72
N SER A 14 10.91 62.53 30.49
CA SER A 14 10.69 61.13 30.10
C SER A 14 10.97 60.91 28.61
N ILE A 15 12.17 60.45 28.27
CA ILE A 15 12.51 60.01 26.91
C ILE A 15 11.94 58.60 26.69
N LEU A 16 10.87 58.48 25.88
CA LEU A 16 10.45 57.18 25.36
C LEU A 16 11.46 56.71 24.31
N ALA A 17 12.37 55.83 24.72
CA ALA A 17 13.15 55.02 23.79
C ALA A 17 12.24 53.91 23.23
N THR A 18 11.60 54.15 22.08
CA THR A 18 10.87 53.12 21.34
C THR A 18 11.86 52.12 20.72
N THR A 19 12.30 51.15 21.53
CA THR A 19 13.07 50.00 21.05
C THR A 19 12.18 49.12 20.17
N ASN A 20 12.19 49.40 18.87
CA ASN A 20 11.64 48.48 17.87
C ASN A 20 12.39 47.15 18.01
N ALA A 21 11.75 46.19 18.66
CA ALA A 21 12.23 44.82 18.78
C ALA A 21 12.11 44.15 17.41
N VAL A 22 13.12 44.38 16.56
CA VAL A 22 13.31 43.61 15.32
C VAL A 22 13.55 42.16 15.73
N ALA A 23 12.47 41.37 15.74
CA ALA A 23 12.54 39.96 16.03
C ALA A 23 13.52 39.31 15.05
N SER A 24 14.48 38.55 15.57
CA SER A 24 15.52 37.90 14.76
C SER A 24 14.87 36.89 13.82
N GLN A 25 14.62 37.30 12.57
CA GLN A 25 13.94 36.55 11.54
C GLN A 25 14.85 35.44 10.98
N LYS A 26 15.12 34.43 11.81
CA LYS A 26 15.91 33.26 11.42
C LYS A 26 15.08 32.31 10.56
N ASP A 27 15.48 32.21 9.29
CA ASP A 27 15.27 31.07 8.39
C ASP A 27 13.83 30.51 8.31
N ARG A 28 12.83 31.36 8.06
CA ARG A 28 11.55 30.88 7.51
C ARG A 28 11.78 30.44 6.07
N PHE A 29 11.47 29.18 5.75
CA PHE A 29 11.53 28.68 4.37
C PHE A 29 10.64 29.53 3.44
N VAL A 30 11.17 29.84 2.26
CA VAL A 30 10.43 30.52 1.19
C VAL A 30 10.42 29.57 -0.01
N PRO A 31 9.26 28.96 -0.34
CA PRO A 31 9.13 28.13 -1.54
C PRO A 31 9.29 28.97 -2.82
N GLN A 32 9.86 28.38 -3.87
CA GLN A 32 10.03 29.06 -5.16
C GLN A 32 8.68 29.14 -5.90
N ASP A 33 8.03 28.00 -6.10
CA ASP A 33 6.67 27.91 -6.59
C ASP A 33 5.71 27.96 -5.40
N ASN A 34 4.78 28.93 -5.40
CA ASN A 34 3.91 29.21 -4.27
C ASN A 34 2.53 29.70 -4.75
N TYR A 35 1.68 28.76 -5.14
CA TYR A 35 0.32 29.03 -5.59
C TYR A 35 -0.66 28.73 -4.45
N LEU A 36 -1.29 29.76 -3.90
CA LEU A 36 -2.33 29.67 -2.87
C LEU A 36 -3.62 30.28 -3.45
N ILE A 37 -4.66 29.48 -3.63
CA ILE A 37 -5.91 29.89 -4.32
C ILE A 37 -7.13 29.63 -3.42
N GLY A 38 -7.93 30.67 -3.19
CA GLY A 38 -9.26 30.58 -2.58
C GLY A 38 -10.32 30.40 -3.66
N CYS A 39 -10.75 29.16 -3.88
CA CYS A 39 -11.64 28.81 -4.99
C CYS A 39 -13.06 29.34 -4.74
N GLY A 40 -13.63 30.04 -5.72
CA GLY A 40 -14.89 30.75 -5.59
C GLY A 40 -14.86 32.00 -4.68
N ALA A 41 -13.71 32.41 -4.13
CA ALA A 41 -13.60 33.59 -3.27
C ALA A 41 -13.64 34.89 -4.10
N SER A 42 -14.49 35.84 -3.72
CA SER A 42 -14.66 37.13 -4.41
C SER A 42 -13.54 38.16 -4.14
N GLY A 43 -12.70 37.90 -3.13
CA GLY A 43 -11.55 38.70 -2.74
C GLY A 43 -10.55 37.83 -1.98
N ASP A 44 -9.35 38.37 -1.75
CA ASP A 44 -8.24 37.61 -1.18
C ASP A 44 -8.51 37.14 0.26
N VAL A 45 -8.18 35.88 0.53
CA VAL A 45 -8.42 35.23 1.82
C VAL A 45 -7.13 35.21 2.62
N GLN A 46 -6.96 36.21 3.49
CA GLN A 46 -5.87 36.26 4.46
C GLN A 46 -6.18 35.37 5.68
N LEU A 47 -5.17 34.63 6.15
CA LEU A 47 -5.26 33.76 7.32
C LEU A 47 -4.42 34.29 8.50
N ASP A 48 -4.77 33.87 9.71
CA ASP A 48 -4.06 34.22 10.96
C ASP A 48 -2.59 33.74 10.98
N ASP A 49 -2.24 32.75 10.15
CA ASP A 49 -0.85 32.28 9.93
C ASP A 49 -0.01 33.19 9.01
N GLY A 50 -0.59 34.28 8.52
CA GLY A 50 0.08 35.27 7.68
C GLY A 50 0.24 34.85 6.22
N ARG A 51 -0.45 33.79 5.76
CA ARG A 51 -0.61 33.47 4.34
C ARG A 51 -1.84 34.20 3.77
N THR A 52 -1.73 34.58 2.50
CA THR A 52 -2.83 35.13 1.72
C THR A 52 -3.09 34.22 0.52
N PHE A 53 -4.32 33.75 0.40
CA PHE A 53 -4.80 32.97 -0.73
C PHE A 53 -5.44 33.92 -1.74
N ARG A 54 -4.97 33.87 -2.99
CA ARG A 54 -5.48 34.74 -4.05
C ARG A 54 -6.94 34.43 -4.33
N SER A 55 -7.70 35.48 -4.57
CA SER A 55 -9.10 35.41 -4.99
C SER A 55 -9.28 34.59 -6.27
N ASP A 56 -10.51 34.10 -6.46
CA ASP A 56 -10.87 33.32 -7.64
C ASP A 56 -10.66 34.12 -8.96
N PRO A 57 -11.04 35.42 -9.07
CA PRO A 57 -10.70 36.26 -10.22
C PRO A 57 -9.20 36.35 -10.52
N GLU A 58 -8.34 36.55 -9.51
CA GLU A 58 -6.87 36.61 -9.72
C GLU A 58 -6.28 35.26 -10.14
N SER A 59 -6.89 34.16 -9.71
CA SER A 59 -6.46 32.80 -10.04
C SER A 59 -6.98 32.27 -11.38
N THR A 60 -7.89 33.01 -12.05
CA THR A 60 -8.62 32.53 -13.23
C THR A 60 -7.69 32.15 -14.39
N SER A 61 -6.52 32.77 -14.51
CA SER A 61 -5.50 32.44 -15.52
C SER A 61 -4.92 31.03 -15.41
N PHE A 62 -5.04 30.36 -14.25
CA PHE A 62 -4.61 28.98 -14.05
C PHE A 62 -5.70 27.95 -14.39
N LEU A 63 -6.96 28.37 -14.58
CA LEU A 63 -8.12 27.48 -14.67
C LEU A 63 -8.71 27.41 -16.08
N SER A 64 -8.85 26.19 -16.59
CA SER A 64 -9.67 25.84 -17.75
C SER A 64 -10.92 25.09 -17.29
N THR A 65 -12.09 25.73 -17.37
CA THR A 65 -13.43 25.15 -17.06
C THR A 65 -14.43 25.59 -18.13
N PRO A 66 -15.40 24.74 -18.52
CA PRO A 66 -16.48 25.15 -19.44
C PRO A 66 -17.60 25.95 -18.74
N MET A 67 -17.69 25.94 -17.41
CA MET A 67 -18.67 26.73 -16.65
C MET A 67 -18.03 27.45 -15.45
N ASP A 68 -18.46 28.69 -15.19
CA ASP A 68 -17.92 29.54 -14.11
C ASP A 68 -18.82 29.55 -12.86
N ILE A 69 -18.98 28.38 -12.22
CA ILE A 69 -19.87 28.20 -11.06
C ILE A 69 -19.11 28.43 -9.74
N LYS A 70 -19.58 29.39 -8.94
CA LYS A 70 -18.99 29.80 -7.66
C LYS A 70 -20.07 29.84 -6.57
N ILE A 71 -19.75 29.34 -5.39
CA ILE A 71 -20.64 29.28 -4.22
C ILE A 71 -19.95 29.97 -3.05
N THR A 72 -20.73 30.69 -2.24
CA THR A 72 -20.25 31.36 -1.03
C THR A 72 -21.27 31.12 0.10
N ALA A 73 -20.77 30.84 1.30
CA ALA A 73 -21.62 30.59 2.47
C ALA A 73 -22.39 31.87 2.86
N ASN A 74 -23.72 31.78 2.94
CA ASN A 74 -24.61 32.91 3.23
C ASN A 74 -24.62 33.36 4.72
N SER A 75 -23.57 33.04 5.49
CA SER A 75 -23.49 33.28 6.93
C SER A 75 -22.37 34.25 7.29
N SER A 76 -22.74 35.48 7.64
CA SER A 76 -21.86 36.42 8.34
C SER A 76 -21.37 35.82 9.67
N PRO A 77 -20.10 36.01 10.09
CA PRO A 77 -19.48 35.26 11.20
C PRO A 77 -19.92 35.75 12.59
N ASN A 78 -21.18 35.50 12.95
CA ASN A 78 -21.71 35.70 14.31
C ASN A 78 -21.85 34.37 15.05
N ALA A 79 -20.94 34.16 16.01
CA ALA A 79 -20.90 33.11 17.03
C ALA A 79 -20.60 31.64 16.60
N SER A 80 -19.48 31.13 17.15
CA SER A 80 -19.20 29.72 17.54
C SER A 80 -18.59 28.71 16.56
N SER A 81 -18.34 29.01 15.28
CA SER A 81 -17.61 28.07 14.38
C SER A 81 -16.08 28.32 14.36
N SER A 82 -15.31 27.28 14.69
CA SER A 82 -13.83 27.25 14.61
C SER A 82 -13.31 26.98 13.17
N LEU A 83 -14.04 27.44 12.16
CA LEU A 83 -13.83 27.07 10.76
C LEU A 83 -12.92 28.05 10.03
N SER A 84 -11.91 27.53 9.31
CA SER A 84 -11.00 28.37 8.53
C SER A 84 -11.74 29.12 7.41
N PRO A 85 -11.40 30.40 7.15
CA PRO A 85 -11.94 31.18 6.03
C PRO A 85 -11.86 30.49 4.65
N LEU A 86 -10.90 29.59 4.45
CA LEU A 86 -10.75 28.78 3.22
C LEU A 86 -11.98 27.94 2.87
N TYR A 87 -12.87 27.65 3.84
CA TYR A 87 -14.07 26.84 3.63
C TYR A 87 -15.36 27.67 3.46
N LEU A 88 -15.27 29.01 3.37
CA LEU A 88 -16.42 29.90 3.19
C LEU A 88 -16.82 30.10 1.72
N SER A 89 -15.97 29.71 0.78
CA SER A 89 -16.27 29.67 -0.66
C SER A 89 -15.97 28.29 -1.26
N ALA A 90 -16.57 28.01 -2.41
CA ALA A 90 -16.25 26.85 -3.24
C ALA A 90 -16.42 27.20 -4.72
N ARG A 91 -15.61 26.56 -5.57
CA ARG A 91 -15.85 26.47 -7.01
C ARG A 91 -16.41 25.10 -7.35
N VAL A 92 -17.36 25.05 -8.28
CA VAL A 92 -18.07 23.84 -8.71
C VAL A 92 -17.83 23.58 -10.20
N PHE A 93 -17.76 22.30 -10.55
CA PHE A 93 -17.54 21.83 -11.91
C PHE A 93 -18.62 20.81 -12.28
N SER A 94 -19.37 21.07 -13.34
CA SER A 94 -20.29 20.13 -14.00
C SER A 94 -19.56 19.13 -14.91
N ASP A 95 -18.40 19.54 -15.42
CA ASP A 95 -17.64 18.85 -16.46
C ASP A 95 -16.13 18.86 -16.12
N VAL A 96 -15.35 18.10 -16.90
CA VAL A 96 -13.88 17.99 -16.71
C VAL A 96 -13.23 19.37 -16.73
N SER A 97 -12.59 19.74 -15.62
CA SER A 97 -12.03 21.07 -15.38
C SER A 97 -10.61 20.96 -14.85
N THR A 98 -9.70 21.81 -15.33
CA THR A 98 -8.26 21.64 -15.12
C THR A 98 -7.60 22.93 -14.64
N TYR A 99 -6.92 22.87 -13.49
CA TYR A 99 -5.92 23.87 -13.11
C TYR A 99 -4.56 23.49 -13.71
N SER A 100 -3.79 24.49 -14.16
CA SER A 100 -2.44 24.33 -14.71
C SER A 100 -1.47 25.30 -14.05
N PHE A 101 -0.41 24.77 -13.45
CA PHE A 101 0.62 25.54 -12.73
C PHE A 101 1.98 25.36 -13.41
N PHE A 102 2.65 26.47 -13.72
CA PHE A 102 4.04 26.43 -14.20
C PHE A 102 4.98 26.18 -13.00
N ILE A 103 5.94 25.28 -13.14
CA ILE A 103 6.85 24.90 -12.05
C ILE A 103 8.26 25.39 -12.37
N ASN A 104 8.74 26.39 -11.64
CA ASN A 104 10.04 27.00 -11.84
C ASN A 104 11.18 26.15 -11.26
N GLN A 105 10.92 25.38 -10.19
CA GLN A 105 11.91 24.50 -9.58
C GLN A 105 11.60 23.01 -9.84
N PRO A 106 12.42 22.24 -10.57
CA PRO A 106 12.25 20.79 -10.63
C PRO A 106 12.48 20.15 -9.24
N GLY A 107 11.60 19.23 -8.84
CA GLY A 107 11.66 18.60 -7.51
C GLY A 107 10.29 18.20 -6.95
N ARG A 108 10.24 17.98 -5.63
CA ARG A 108 9.01 17.62 -4.91
C ARG A 108 8.17 18.86 -4.60
N HIS A 109 6.86 18.76 -4.80
CA HIS A 109 5.87 19.80 -4.54
C HIS A 109 4.75 19.26 -3.66
N TRP A 110 4.29 20.06 -2.70
CA TRP A 110 3.01 19.80 -2.06
C TRP A 110 1.87 20.13 -3.03
N ILE A 111 0.85 19.27 -3.03
CA ILE A 111 -0.50 19.62 -3.45
C ILE A 111 -1.38 19.48 -2.20
N ARG A 112 -2.04 20.56 -1.80
CA ARG A 112 -3.06 20.53 -0.73
C ARG A 112 -4.42 20.89 -1.31
N LEU A 113 -5.39 20.00 -1.13
CA LEU A 113 -6.77 20.18 -1.59
C LEU A 113 -7.70 20.30 -0.38
N TYR A 114 -8.49 21.37 -0.35
CA TYR A 114 -9.40 21.73 0.74
C TYR A 114 -10.85 21.52 0.30
N PHE A 115 -11.57 20.66 1.02
CA PHE A 115 -12.96 20.32 0.72
C PHE A 115 -13.87 20.47 1.96
N LEU A 116 -14.93 21.26 1.84
CA LEU A 116 -16.11 21.25 2.70
C LEU A 116 -17.34 21.55 1.83
N PRO A 117 -18.36 20.68 1.79
CA PRO A 117 -19.57 20.94 1.03
C PRO A 117 -20.40 22.05 1.69
N ILE A 118 -20.36 23.24 1.08
CA ILE A 118 -21.16 24.41 1.47
C ILE A 118 -22.64 24.17 1.08
N PRO A 119 -23.62 24.45 1.95
CA PRO A 119 -25.03 24.41 1.59
C PRO A 119 -25.40 25.50 0.58
N ASP A 120 -25.96 25.09 -0.56
CA ASP A 120 -26.50 25.95 -1.62
C ASP A 120 -27.91 25.52 -2.04
N LYS A 121 -28.64 26.40 -2.74
CA LYS A 121 -30.01 26.17 -3.22
C LYS A 121 -30.08 25.43 -4.56
N GLN A 122 -29.03 25.48 -5.37
CA GLN A 122 -29.00 24.94 -6.74
C GLN A 122 -28.10 23.70 -6.85
N TYR A 123 -27.00 23.64 -6.09
CA TYR A 123 -26.02 22.55 -6.13
C TYR A 123 -25.86 21.87 -4.76
N ASN A 124 -26.29 20.60 -4.64
CA ASN A 124 -26.02 19.83 -3.42
C ASN A 124 -24.60 19.26 -3.42
N LEU A 125 -23.68 19.96 -2.75
CA LEU A 125 -22.28 19.55 -2.63
C LEU A 125 -22.08 18.29 -1.76
N THR A 126 -23.06 17.87 -0.95
CA THR A 126 -22.92 16.63 -0.14
C THR A 126 -23.03 15.35 -0.97
N THR A 127 -23.76 15.40 -2.10
CA THR A 127 -23.90 14.29 -3.07
C THR A 127 -22.85 14.31 -4.19
N ALA A 128 -21.89 15.23 -4.13
CA ALA A 128 -20.80 15.31 -5.11
C ALA A 128 -19.95 14.03 -5.10
N THR A 129 -19.74 13.42 -6.26
CA THR A 129 -18.87 12.25 -6.45
C THR A 129 -17.92 12.53 -7.63
N PHE A 130 -16.60 12.54 -7.37
CA PHE A 130 -15.63 12.94 -8.38
C PHE A 130 -14.24 12.34 -8.16
N SER A 131 -13.46 12.26 -9.25
CA SER A 131 -12.05 11.89 -9.20
C SER A 131 -11.16 13.12 -9.42
N VAL A 132 -9.94 13.09 -8.88
CA VAL A 132 -8.92 14.14 -9.07
C VAL A 132 -7.60 13.51 -9.52
N PHE A 133 -7.04 14.05 -10.59
CA PHE A 133 -5.83 13.52 -11.25
C PHE A 133 -4.76 14.59 -11.43
N THR A 134 -3.50 14.16 -11.56
CA THR A 134 -2.47 14.88 -12.32
C THR A 134 -2.34 14.26 -13.71
N ASP A 135 -1.46 14.79 -14.57
CA ASP A 135 -1.19 14.23 -15.91
C ASP A 135 -0.78 12.74 -15.91
N ASN A 136 -0.22 12.23 -14.81
CA ASN A 136 0.37 10.89 -14.71
C ASN A 136 -0.04 10.07 -13.48
N MET A 137 -0.88 10.60 -12.58
CA MET A 137 -1.28 9.93 -11.34
C MET A 137 -2.73 10.24 -10.92
N VAL A 138 -3.37 9.28 -10.24
CA VAL A 138 -4.64 9.46 -9.51
C VAL A 138 -4.38 9.95 -8.08
N LEU A 139 -4.94 11.10 -7.70
CA LEU A 139 -4.87 11.64 -6.33
C LEU A 139 -6.09 11.23 -5.47
N LEU A 140 -7.27 11.20 -6.10
CA LEU A 140 -8.54 10.79 -5.52
C LEU A 140 -9.36 10.05 -6.58
N HIS A 141 -10.07 8.99 -6.20
CA HIS A 141 -11.02 8.28 -7.07
C HIS A 141 -12.39 8.15 -6.40
N ASP A 142 -13.45 8.46 -7.14
CA ASP A 142 -14.85 8.40 -6.69
C ASP A 142 -15.11 9.01 -5.30
N PHE A 143 -14.38 10.10 -4.99
CA PHE A 143 -14.41 10.77 -3.70
C PHE A 143 -15.78 11.42 -3.45
N SER A 144 -16.37 11.11 -2.30
CA SER A 144 -17.72 11.50 -1.91
C SER A 144 -17.84 11.73 -0.39
N PHE A 145 -18.84 12.51 0.04
CA PHE A 145 -19.04 12.90 1.44
C PHE A 145 -20.07 12.00 2.15
N ILE A 146 -19.57 10.98 2.85
CA ILE A 146 -20.40 10.00 3.58
C ILE A 146 -20.81 10.50 5.00
N ALA A 147 -20.08 11.48 5.56
CA ALA A 147 -20.33 11.98 6.91
C ALA A 147 -21.45 13.03 6.99
N SER A 148 -22.36 12.88 7.95
CA SER A 148 -23.39 13.86 8.28
C SER A 148 -23.36 14.17 9.79
N PRO A 149 -23.13 15.44 10.21
CA PRO A 149 -22.77 16.59 9.37
C PRO A 149 -21.40 16.40 8.68
N PRO A 150 -21.17 17.03 7.52
CA PRO A 150 -19.90 16.96 6.80
C PRO A 150 -18.82 17.75 7.55
N ASN A 151 -17.66 17.12 7.76
CA ASN A 151 -16.49 17.76 8.36
C ASN A 151 -15.52 18.28 7.28
N PRO A 152 -14.69 19.30 7.57
CA PRO A 152 -13.69 19.78 6.63
C PRO A 152 -12.63 18.70 6.36
N VAL A 153 -12.33 18.48 5.08
CA VAL A 153 -11.32 17.51 4.62
C VAL A 153 -10.16 18.25 3.98
N LEU A 154 -8.97 18.01 4.51
CA LEU A 154 -7.70 18.32 3.87
C LEU A 154 -7.11 17.04 3.27
N ARG A 155 -6.59 17.12 2.06
CA ARG A 155 -5.73 16.10 1.45
C ARG A 155 -4.39 16.73 1.10
N GLU A 156 -3.32 16.29 1.77
CA GLU A 156 -1.94 16.72 1.50
C GLU A 156 -1.19 15.60 0.75
N TYR A 157 -0.66 15.95 -0.42
CA TYR A 157 0.16 15.11 -1.27
C TYR A 157 1.54 15.73 -1.47
N ILE A 158 2.55 14.91 -1.74
CA ILE A 158 3.89 15.31 -2.16
C ILE A 158 4.19 14.62 -3.49
N VAL A 159 4.30 15.39 -4.57
CA VAL A 159 4.48 14.88 -5.95
C VAL A 159 5.84 15.30 -6.51
N ALA A 160 6.49 14.44 -7.28
CA ALA A 160 7.72 14.80 -7.99
C ALA A 160 7.39 15.33 -9.40
N THR A 161 8.03 16.42 -9.81
CA THR A 161 7.87 17.04 -11.14
C THR A 161 9.22 17.48 -11.71
N GLN A 162 9.36 17.42 -13.04
CA GLN A 162 10.61 17.70 -13.76
C GLN A 162 10.78 19.17 -14.21
N GLY A 163 9.84 20.06 -13.85
CA GLY A 163 9.96 21.51 -14.09
C GLY A 163 9.17 22.06 -15.29
N ASP A 164 8.11 21.37 -15.72
CA ASP A 164 7.22 21.82 -16.80
C ASP A 164 5.92 22.46 -16.21
N THR A 165 4.76 21.95 -16.62
CA THR A 165 3.43 22.34 -16.09
C THR A 165 2.85 21.21 -15.28
N LEU A 166 2.55 21.45 -14.01
CA LEU A 166 1.78 20.54 -13.15
C LEU A 166 0.29 20.84 -13.33
N LYS A 167 -0.50 19.87 -13.81
CA LYS A 167 -1.96 20.00 -13.88
C LYS A 167 -2.66 19.30 -12.72
N ILE A 168 -3.81 19.83 -12.32
CA ILE A 168 -4.77 19.21 -11.41
C ILE A 168 -6.12 19.17 -12.12
N ILE A 169 -6.58 17.98 -12.47
CA ILE A 169 -7.77 17.72 -13.29
C ILE A 169 -8.87 17.17 -12.39
N PHE A 170 -10.00 17.86 -12.34
CA PHE A 170 -11.22 17.45 -11.65
C PHE A 170 -12.18 16.82 -12.65
N THR A 171 -12.61 15.58 -12.39
CA THR A 171 -13.56 14.84 -13.24
C THR A 171 -14.78 14.44 -12.41
N PRO A 172 -15.93 15.12 -12.58
CA PRO A 172 -17.20 14.68 -12.01
C PRO A 172 -17.59 13.28 -12.49
N LYS A 173 -18.28 12.51 -11.64
CA LYS A 173 -18.88 11.23 -11.99
C LYS A 173 -20.38 11.30 -11.70
N ASP A 174 -21.17 11.33 -12.78
CA ASP A 174 -22.64 11.34 -12.80
C ASP A 174 -23.28 12.41 -11.87
N SER A 175 -22.53 13.46 -11.55
CA SER A 175 -22.84 14.46 -10.53
C SER A 175 -21.97 15.72 -10.75
N ILE A 176 -21.40 16.30 -9.70
CA ILE A 176 -20.55 17.51 -9.74
C ILE A 176 -19.25 17.28 -8.96
N ALA A 177 -18.18 17.96 -9.36
CA ALA A 177 -16.97 18.11 -8.56
C ALA A 177 -16.92 19.50 -7.92
N PHE A 178 -16.21 19.65 -6.80
CA PHE A 178 -15.99 20.97 -6.19
C PHE A 178 -14.66 21.05 -5.43
N ILE A 179 -14.20 22.27 -5.16
CA ILE A 179 -12.99 22.56 -4.41
C ILE A 179 -13.14 23.91 -3.68
N ASN A 180 -12.67 24.03 -2.44
CA ASN A 180 -12.74 25.27 -1.65
C ASN A 180 -11.43 26.07 -1.70
N ALA A 181 -10.28 25.39 -1.63
CA ALA A 181 -8.97 26.00 -1.82
C ALA A 181 -7.94 24.99 -2.33
N ILE A 182 -6.89 25.51 -2.98
CA ILE A 182 -5.74 24.75 -3.49
C ILE A 182 -4.45 25.41 -3.01
N GLU A 183 -3.50 24.61 -2.51
CA GLU A 183 -2.08 24.99 -2.43
C GLU A 183 -1.25 24.12 -3.37
N VAL A 184 -0.38 24.74 -4.18
CA VAL A 184 0.71 24.07 -4.91
C VAL A 184 2.01 24.78 -4.57
N VAL A 185 2.90 24.09 -3.84
CA VAL A 185 4.04 24.72 -3.14
C VAL A 185 5.29 23.87 -3.23
N SER A 186 6.46 24.44 -3.58
CA SER A 186 7.73 23.69 -3.60
C SER A 186 8.11 23.16 -2.21
N ALA A 187 8.50 21.88 -2.13
CA ALA A 187 9.00 21.27 -0.90
C ALA A 187 10.53 21.39 -0.79
N PRO A 188 11.10 21.51 0.42
CA PRO A 188 12.55 21.47 0.61
C PRO A 188 13.13 20.14 0.08
N PRO A 189 14.21 20.16 -0.73
CA PRO A 189 14.68 18.96 -1.44
C PRO A 189 15.11 17.83 -0.49
N ASN A 190 15.63 18.17 0.69
CA ASN A 190 16.08 17.19 1.69
C ASN A 190 14.97 16.73 2.65
N LEU A 191 13.71 17.16 2.48
CA LEU A 191 12.63 16.80 3.40
C LEU A 191 12.30 15.30 3.36
N ILE A 192 12.27 14.71 2.15
CA ILE A 192 12.01 13.30 1.91
C ILE A 192 13.23 12.72 1.18
N PRO A 193 13.98 11.77 1.77
CA PRO A 193 15.10 11.13 1.09
C PRO A 193 14.64 10.36 -0.15
N ASN A 194 15.55 10.20 -1.13
CA ASN A 194 15.26 9.43 -2.34
C ASN A 194 15.22 7.92 -2.08
N THR A 195 15.95 7.41 -1.10
CA THR A 195 15.96 5.98 -0.74
C THR A 195 15.85 5.75 0.76
N THR A 196 15.11 4.75 1.21
CA THR A 196 15.02 4.35 2.62
C THR A 196 14.91 2.84 2.81
N ASN A 197 15.17 2.38 4.04
CA ASN A 197 15.27 0.96 4.35
C ASN A 197 13.91 0.37 4.78
N GLY A 198 13.65 -0.86 4.37
CA GLY A 198 12.52 -1.66 4.83
C GLY A 198 12.62 -2.07 6.30
N VAL A 199 11.46 -2.31 6.93
CA VAL A 199 11.37 -2.97 8.24
C VAL A 199 11.60 -4.48 8.07
N ALA A 200 12.87 -4.90 8.07
CA ALA A 200 13.33 -6.29 8.19
C ALA A 200 12.71 -7.32 7.20
N PRO A 201 13.37 -7.67 6.08
CA PRO A 201 14.75 -7.37 5.73
C PRO A 201 15.00 -5.87 5.45
N GLN A 202 16.24 -5.43 5.67
CA GLN A 202 16.66 -4.05 5.38
C GLN A 202 16.99 -3.88 3.89
N GLU A 203 15.99 -4.11 3.05
CA GLU A 203 16.06 -3.77 1.63
C GLU A 203 15.99 -2.25 1.46
N GLN A 204 16.80 -1.69 0.56
CA GLN A 204 16.81 -0.26 0.24
C GLN A 204 15.84 -0.01 -0.92
N PHE A 205 14.72 0.67 -0.63
CA PHE A 205 13.74 1.07 -1.62
C PHE A 205 14.04 2.47 -2.14
N ASP A 206 14.00 2.64 -3.46
CA ASP A 206 13.90 3.96 -4.11
C ASP A 206 12.44 4.44 -4.05
N ILE A 207 12.25 5.71 -3.67
CA ILE A 207 10.98 6.43 -3.62
C ILE A 207 11.08 7.80 -4.32
N SER A 208 12.16 8.06 -5.07
CA SER A 208 12.40 9.33 -5.79
C SER A 208 11.31 9.65 -6.81
N SER A 209 10.86 8.64 -7.56
CA SER A 209 9.80 8.73 -8.56
C SER A 209 8.38 8.62 -7.98
N ASN A 210 8.23 8.07 -6.77
CA ASN A 210 6.94 7.92 -6.11
C ASN A 210 6.42 9.24 -5.54
N ALA A 211 5.12 9.42 -5.65
CA ALA A 211 4.38 10.41 -4.89
C ALA A 211 3.96 9.84 -3.53
N LEU A 212 3.69 10.74 -2.58
CA LEU A 212 3.27 10.41 -1.22
C LEU A 212 1.95 11.11 -0.91
N GLN A 213 1.04 10.44 -0.21
CA GLN A 213 -0.11 11.08 0.46
C GLN A 213 0.16 11.08 1.96
N VAL A 214 0.11 12.24 2.62
CA VAL A 214 0.29 12.32 4.07
C VAL A 214 -1.01 11.91 4.75
N VAL A 215 -0.98 10.80 5.49
CA VAL A 215 -2.16 10.21 6.14
C VAL A 215 -2.21 10.59 7.62
N TYR A 216 -1.05 10.56 8.30
CA TYR A 216 -0.92 10.97 9.70
C TYR A 216 0.35 11.82 9.91
N ARG A 217 0.23 12.81 10.78
CA ARG A 217 1.33 13.65 11.27
C ARG A 217 1.01 14.01 12.73
N LEU A 218 1.70 13.36 13.67
CA LEU A 218 1.37 13.36 15.09
C LEU A 218 2.48 13.97 15.94
N ASN A 219 2.08 14.79 16.90
CA ASN A 219 2.91 15.36 17.96
C ASN A 219 2.72 14.55 19.25
N MET A 220 3.78 13.95 19.79
CA MET A 220 3.68 12.95 20.85
C MET A 220 3.76 13.61 22.23
N GLY A 221 2.74 13.40 23.06
CA GLY A 221 2.62 14.04 24.37
C GLY A 221 2.44 15.56 24.28
N GLY A 222 2.11 16.07 23.10
CA GLY A 222 2.07 17.51 22.79
C GLY A 222 0.74 17.97 22.22
N ALA A 223 0.54 19.29 22.25
CA ALA A 223 -0.65 19.93 21.70
C ALA A 223 -0.65 19.98 20.16
N LEU A 224 -1.80 20.33 19.58
CA LEU A 224 -1.98 20.60 18.17
C LEU A 224 -1.00 21.70 17.69
N VAL A 225 -0.12 21.36 16.75
CA VAL A 225 0.70 22.35 16.03
C VAL A 225 -0.03 22.72 14.75
N THR A 226 -0.22 24.02 14.53
CA THR A 226 -0.89 24.59 13.34
C THR A 226 0.13 25.26 12.42
N PRO A 227 -0.25 25.63 11.18
CA PRO A 227 0.63 26.35 10.24
C PRO A 227 1.30 27.62 10.80
N PHE A 228 0.69 28.30 11.77
CA PHE A 228 1.28 29.43 12.50
C PHE A 228 2.60 29.08 13.21
N ASN A 229 2.76 27.81 13.60
CA ASN A 229 3.88 27.29 14.39
C ASN A 229 4.78 26.29 13.62
N ASP A 230 4.60 26.15 12.30
CA ASP A 230 5.46 25.34 11.42
C ASP A 230 5.84 26.11 10.15
N THR A 231 7.14 26.16 9.85
CA THR A 231 7.67 26.92 8.69
C THR A 231 7.23 26.38 7.33
N LEU A 232 6.70 25.16 7.26
CA LEU A 232 6.19 24.50 6.05
C LEU A 232 4.65 24.42 6.02
N ALA A 233 3.98 25.19 6.90
CA ALA A 233 2.54 25.28 7.03
C ALA A 233 1.84 23.91 7.24
N ARG A 234 2.49 22.97 7.94
CA ARG A 234 1.92 21.65 8.29
C ARG A 234 1.16 21.71 9.61
N THR A 235 0.10 20.89 9.70
CA THR A 235 -0.61 20.61 10.96
C THR A 235 -0.10 19.30 11.58
N TRP A 236 0.27 19.30 12.86
CA TRP A 236 0.59 18.09 13.64
C TRP A 236 -0.47 17.86 14.73
N LEU A 237 -1.18 16.73 14.66
CA LEU A 237 -2.27 16.39 15.58
C LEU A 237 -1.72 15.82 16.90
N PRO A 238 -2.40 15.98 18.05
CA PRO A 238 -2.08 15.24 19.26
C PRO A 238 -2.15 13.73 19.05
N ASP A 239 -1.25 12.96 19.68
CA ASP A 239 -1.17 11.50 19.51
C ASP A 239 -2.22 10.70 20.31
N THR A 240 -2.83 11.31 21.34
CA THR A 240 -3.76 10.64 22.27
C THR A 240 -4.86 9.80 21.59
N PRO A 241 -5.57 10.27 20.54
CA PRO A 241 -6.63 9.49 19.89
C PRO A 241 -6.14 8.22 19.16
N PHE A 242 -4.82 8.04 19.04
CA PHE A 242 -4.18 6.90 18.38
C PHE A 242 -3.55 5.93 19.39
N LEU A 243 -3.43 6.28 20.68
CA LEU A 243 -2.91 5.39 21.72
C LEU A 243 -3.86 4.21 21.95
N LYS A 244 -3.34 2.99 21.86
CA LYS A 244 -4.08 1.76 22.15
C LYS A 244 -4.43 1.61 23.64
N LEU A 245 -3.65 2.24 24.51
CA LEU A 245 -3.86 2.32 25.95
C LEU A 245 -3.17 3.59 26.47
N GLU A 246 -3.95 4.62 26.79
CA GLU A 246 -3.43 5.90 27.28
C GLU A 246 -2.58 5.73 28.55
N ALA A 247 -3.03 4.86 29.48
CA ALA A 247 -2.34 4.57 30.74
C ALA A 247 -0.97 3.85 30.59
N ALA A 248 -0.54 3.49 29.38
CA ALA A 248 0.81 3.01 29.10
C ALA A 248 1.79 4.17 28.81
N ALA A 249 1.29 5.35 28.43
CA ALA A 249 2.07 6.52 28.09
C ALA A 249 2.01 7.56 29.22
N ASN A 250 3.02 8.44 29.25
CA ASN A 250 3.05 9.62 30.10
C ASN A 250 3.68 10.77 29.33
N ALA A 251 2.96 11.87 29.19
CA ALA A 251 3.41 13.03 28.41
C ALA A 251 4.47 13.82 29.18
N VAL A 252 5.56 14.17 28.49
CA VAL A 252 6.67 14.98 29.02
C VAL A 252 7.02 16.10 28.06
N TRP A 253 7.48 17.23 28.59
CA TRP A 253 7.85 18.39 27.78
C TRP A 253 9.03 19.17 28.38
N VAL A 254 9.74 19.87 27.51
CA VAL A 254 10.75 20.90 27.83
C VAL A 254 10.49 22.15 27.00
N PRO A 255 10.97 23.35 27.38
CA PRO A 255 10.80 24.53 26.54
C PRO A 255 11.43 24.34 25.14
N PRO A 256 10.77 24.70 24.02
CA PRO A 256 11.29 24.47 22.66
C PRO A 256 12.67 25.09 22.38
N ARG A 257 13.02 26.17 23.09
CA ARG A 257 14.36 26.79 23.07
C ARG A 257 15.51 25.90 23.59
N THR A 258 15.19 24.78 24.24
CA THR A 258 16.16 23.78 24.74
C THR A 258 16.63 22.85 23.62
N ILE A 259 15.82 22.71 22.56
CA ILE A 259 16.08 21.79 21.46
C ILE A 259 17.19 22.31 20.55
N LYS A 260 18.12 21.42 20.25
CA LYS A 260 19.25 21.63 19.35
C LYS A 260 19.04 20.82 18.07
N TYR A 261 19.58 21.34 16.97
CA TYR A 261 19.70 20.62 15.71
C TYR A 261 21.18 20.35 15.44
N PRO A 262 21.54 19.21 14.81
CA PRO A 262 22.92 18.90 14.44
C PRO A 262 23.58 19.99 13.57
N ASP A 263 24.83 20.33 13.88
CA ASP A 263 25.61 21.34 13.14
C ASP A 263 25.91 20.92 11.68
N ASP A 264 25.88 19.62 11.40
CA ASP A 264 26.02 19.04 10.05
C ASP A 264 24.81 19.27 9.14
N LYS A 265 23.71 19.82 9.68
CA LYS A 265 22.43 20.09 9.01
C LYS A 265 21.72 18.85 8.42
N THR A 266 22.05 17.65 8.89
CA THR A 266 21.33 16.41 8.54
C THR A 266 19.87 16.46 9.02
N ASN A 267 19.63 17.03 10.20
CA ASN A 267 18.31 17.35 10.71
C ASN A 267 18.18 18.86 10.93
N THR A 268 17.06 19.46 10.54
CA THR A 268 16.84 20.92 10.56
C THR A 268 15.42 21.25 11.02
N PRO A 269 15.13 22.51 11.41
CA PRO A 269 13.77 22.94 11.74
C PRO A 269 12.73 22.73 10.63
N LEU A 270 13.18 22.53 9.38
CA LEU A 270 12.31 22.18 8.26
C LEU A 270 11.83 20.72 8.34
N ILE A 271 12.69 19.78 8.76
CA ILE A 271 12.31 18.37 8.93
C ILE A 271 11.16 18.26 9.94
N ALA A 272 11.34 18.81 11.14
CA ALA A 272 10.25 19.11 12.06
C ALA A 272 10.60 20.31 12.96
N PRO A 273 9.63 21.18 13.29
CA PRO A 273 9.84 22.33 14.15
C PRO A 273 10.16 21.90 15.60
N SER A 274 10.80 22.80 16.36
CA SER A 274 11.35 22.46 17.68
C SER A 274 10.30 22.14 18.73
N ASN A 275 9.05 22.57 18.53
CA ASN A 275 7.90 22.18 19.35
C ASN A 275 7.65 20.65 19.33
N ILE A 276 7.81 19.97 18.19
CA ILE A 276 7.65 18.50 18.08
C ILE A 276 8.70 17.78 18.93
N TYR A 277 9.98 18.16 18.77
CA TYR A 277 11.08 17.59 19.56
C TYR A 277 11.05 18.02 21.04
N SER A 278 10.25 19.03 21.40
CA SER A 278 10.13 19.52 22.79
C SER A 278 9.13 18.77 23.65
N THR A 279 8.28 17.95 23.04
CA THR A 279 7.34 17.04 23.70
C THR A 279 7.70 15.58 23.39
N ALA A 280 7.32 14.67 24.27
CA ALA A 280 7.34 13.24 24.01
C ALA A 280 6.26 12.51 24.80
N GLN A 281 5.86 11.33 24.31
CA GLN A 281 5.37 10.28 25.21
C GLN A 281 6.58 9.50 25.73
N GLN A 282 6.62 9.25 27.04
CA GLN A 282 7.49 8.25 27.67
C GLN A 282 6.65 7.12 28.29
N MET A 283 7.28 6.05 28.76
CA MET A 283 6.55 4.96 29.42
C MET A 283 5.98 5.42 30.78
N ALA A 284 4.75 5.01 31.07
CA ALA A 284 4.13 5.21 32.38
C ALA A 284 4.89 4.42 33.47
N SER A 285 5.15 5.07 34.61
CA SER A 285 5.90 4.47 35.72
C SER A 285 5.05 3.46 36.48
N THR A 286 5.31 2.16 36.28
CA THR A 286 4.69 1.10 37.07
C THR A 286 5.36 0.95 38.44
N ASN A 287 4.57 0.74 39.49
CA ASN A 287 5.05 0.37 40.84
C ASN A 287 5.61 -1.07 40.92
N THR A 288 6.01 -1.65 39.78
CA THR A 288 6.62 -2.97 39.64
C THR A 288 8.00 -2.82 39.03
N THR A 289 8.95 -3.65 39.45
CA THR A 289 10.38 -3.51 39.09
C THR A 289 10.72 -3.83 37.62
N GLN A 290 9.77 -4.33 36.82
CA GLN A 290 9.96 -4.70 35.42
C GLN A 290 8.74 -4.30 34.58
N ALA A 291 8.77 -3.12 33.97
CA ALA A 291 7.74 -2.60 33.07
C ALA A 291 7.78 -3.28 31.69
N ARG A 292 7.36 -4.56 31.61
CA ARG A 292 7.33 -5.33 30.34
C ARG A 292 6.09 -5.06 29.49
N PHE A 293 5.93 -3.82 29.03
CA PHE A 293 4.92 -3.43 28.04
C PHE A 293 5.51 -2.42 27.04
N ASN A 294 4.84 -2.27 25.89
CA ASN A 294 5.21 -1.29 24.87
C ASN A 294 4.11 -0.22 24.75
N ILE A 295 4.48 1.06 24.69
CA ILE A 295 3.57 2.10 24.20
C ILE A 295 3.21 1.74 22.76
N THR A 296 1.94 1.88 22.38
CA THR A 296 1.43 1.39 21.09
C THR A 296 0.44 2.39 20.49
N TRP A 297 0.78 2.92 19.32
CA TRP A 297 -0.12 3.74 18.51
C TRP A 297 -0.72 2.89 17.39
N THR A 298 -2.03 3.05 17.16
CA THR A 298 -2.79 2.31 16.14
C THR A 298 -3.39 3.29 15.15
N MET A 299 -3.08 3.10 13.87
CA MET A 299 -3.54 3.92 12.75
C MET A 299 -4.23 3.03 11.72
N LYS A 300 -5.21 3.57 10.99
CA LYS A 300 -5.87 2.85 9.89
C LYS A 300 -5.00 2.97 8.62
N ALA A 301 -4.95 1.92 7.82
CA ALA A 301 -4.23 1.91 6.56
C ALA A 301 -4.99 1.12 5.51
N GLU A 302 -5.07 1.66 4.30
CA GLU A 302 -5.60 0.93 3.15
C GLU A 302 -4.63 -0.19 2.75
N PRO A 303 -5.12 -1.43 2.54
CA PRO A 303 -4.31 -2.54 2.05
C PRO A 303 -3.88 -2.32 0.59
N GLY A 304 -2.83 -3.03 0.16
CA GLY A 304 -2.29 -2.93 -1.21
C GLY A 304 -1.36 -1.74 -1.46
N PHE A 305 -1.18 -0.84 -0.48
CA PHE A 305 -0.21 0.25 -0.53
C PHE A 305 1.01 -0.02 0.36
N LYS A 306 2.16 0.53 -0.02
CA LYS A 306 3.34 0.66 0.86
C LYS A 306 3.26 1.99 1.63
N TYR A 307 3.89 2.06 2.80
CA TYR A 307 3.88 3.28 3.62
C TYR A 307 5.29 3.65 4.06
N PHE A 308 5.61 4.93 3.92
CA PHE A 308 6.76 5.60 4.49
C PHE A 308 6.39 6.04 5.91
N ILE A 309 7.20 5.67 6.90
CA ILE A 309 7.00 6.00 8.31
C ILE A 309 8.26 6.70 8.82
N ARG A 310 8.12 7.93 9.30
CA ARG A 310 9.19 8.68 9.96
C ARG A 310 8.90 8.81 11.44
N LEU A 311 9.87 8.40 12.26
CA LEU A 311 9.84 8.55 13.71
C LEU A 311 10.78 9.69 14.12
N HIS A 312 10.27 10.64 14.91
CA HIS A 312 11.05 11.75 15.45
C HIS A 312 11.40 11.48 16.91
N PHE A 313 12.66 11.70 17.25
CA PHE A 313 13.24 11.43 18.56
C PHE A 313 14.06 12.63 19.05
N CYS A 314 13.98 12.91 20.34
CA CYS A 314 14.85 13.86 21.02
C CYS A 314 14.88 13.48 22.50
N ASP A 315 16.06 13.18 23.05
CA ASP A 315 16.17 12.82 24.45
C ASP A 315 16.03 14.05 25.36
N ILE A 316 14.81 14.21 25.88
CA ILE A 316 14.40 15.25 26.81
C ILE A 316 14.13 14.69 28.23
N VAL A 317 14.45 13.40 28.48
CA VAL A 317 14.14 12.69 29.74
C VAL A 317 15.37 12.23 30.50
N SER A 318 16.47 11.92 29.80
CA SER A 318 17.73 11.50 30.41
C SER A 318 18.42 12.63 31.17
N LYS A 319 19.14 12.27 32.22
CA LYS A 319 19.99 13.18 33.01
C LYS A 319 21.48 13.11 32.62
N ALA A 320 21.87 12.11 31.84
CA ALA A 320 23.22 11.86 31.37
C ALA A 320 23.17 11.23 29.97
N LEU A 321 24.32 11.16 29.28
CA LEU A 321 24.42 10.36 28.05
C LEU A 321 24.38 8.86 28.41
N SER A 322 23.95 8.04 27.45
CA SER A 322 23.89 6.57 27.54
C SER A 322 23.09 6.04 28.73
N SER A 323 22.06 6.78 29.18
CA SER A 323 21.14 6.34 30.25
C SER A 323 19.79 5.81 29.77
N LEU A 324 19.51 5.84 28.46
CA LEU A 324 18.24 5.45 27.85
C LEU A 324 18.46 4.51 26.65
N TYR A 325 17.95 3.29 26.73
CA TYR A 325 17.99 2.29 25.66
C TYR A 325 16.61 1.68 25.45
N PHE A 326 16.08 1.77 24.24
CA PHE A 326 14.74 1.27 23.93
C PHE A 326 14.63 0.58 22.58
N ASN A 327 13.64 -0.28 22.43
CA ASN A 327 13.34 -0.98 21.19
C ASN A 327 12.20 -0.28 20.45
N VAL A 328 12.31 -0.22 19.12
CA VAL A 328 11.31 0.34 18.21
C VAL A 328 10.73 -0.79 17.38
N TYR A 329 9.40 -0.91 17.34
CA TYR A 329 8.69 -1.93 16.58
C TYR A 329 7.65 -1.31 15.64
N ILE A 330 7.48 -1.91 14.47
CA ILE A 330 6.44 -1.55 13.48
C ILE A 330 5.74 -2.83 13.06
N ASN A 331 4.41 -2.87 13.18
CA ASN A 331 3.56 -4.06 13.02
C ASN A 331 4.08 -5.30 13.81
N GLY A 332 4.63 -5.05 15.00
CA GLY A 332 5.23 -6.07 15.88
C GLY A 332 6.62 -6.56 15.46
N MET A 333 7.12 -6.17 14.29
CA MET A 333 8.47 -6.47 13.82
C MET A 333 9.48 -5.46 14.38
N MET A 334 10.70 -5.90 14.66
CA MET A 334 11.74 -5.06 15.25
C MET A 334 12.36 -4.13 14.19
N GLY A 335 12.06 -2.84 14.28
CA GLY A 335 12.64 -1.80 13.40
C GLY A 335 14.01 -1.32 13.89
N VAL A 336 14.19 -1.17 15.20
CA VAL A 336 15.50 -0.89 15.83
C VAL A 336 15.60 -1.62 17.17
N ALA A 337 16.71 -2.34 17.36
CA ALA A 337 17.09 -2.93 18.64
C ALA A 337 17.92 -1.95 19.46
N ASN A 338 17.63 -1.79 20.76
CA ASN A 338 18.43 -1.04 21.74
C ASN A 338 18.91 0.33 21.24
N LEU A 339 17.99 1.13 20.69
CA LEU A 339 18.23 2.51 20.26
C LEU A 339 18.70 3.35 21.44
N ASP A 340 19.95 3.83 21.35
CA ASP A 340 20.50 4.91 22.14
C ASP A 340 20.59 6.15 21.26
N LEU A 341 19.94 7.23 21.69
CA LEU A 341 19.98 8.50 20.98
C LEU A 341 21.30 9.24 21.20
N SER A 342 21.93 9.05 22.36
CA SER A 342 23.08 9.84 22.80
C SER A 342 24.37 9.52 22.04
N SER A 343 24.60 8.25 21.65
CA SER A 343 25.69 7.88 20.75
C SER A 343 25.45 8.28 19.28
N LEU A 344 24.20 8.49 18.88
CA LEU A 344 23.84 8.96 17.53
C LEU A 344 23.92 10.49 17.38
N THR A 345 23.59 11.25 18.43
CA THR A 345 23.54 12.73 18.40
C THR A 345 24.71 13.41 19.12
N MET A 346 25.52 12.65 19.87
CA MET A 346 26.56 13.14 20.77
C MET A 346 26.07 14.13 21.86
N GLY A 347 24.75 14.19 22.14
CA GLY A 347 24.19 15.14 23.10
C GLY A 347 22.72 14.96 23.45
N LEU A 348 22.34 15.44 24.64
CA LEU A 348 20.94 15.52 25.09
C LEU A 348 20.22 16.73 24.46
N ALA A 349 18.89 16.62 24.35
CA ALA A 349 18.00 17.57 23.68
C ALA A 349 18.40 17.90 22.21
N VAL A 350 19.06 16.96 21.52
CA VAL A 350 19.37 17.07 20.09
C VAL A 350 18.32 16.32 19.27
N ALA A 351 17.81 16.96 18.22
CA ALA A 351 16.79 16.41 17.33
C ALA A 351 17.36 15.30 16.41
N TYR A 352 16.72 14.13 16.41
CA TYR A 352 17.01 12.98 15.54
C TYR A 352 15.72 12.48 14.87
N TYR A 353 15.83 11.85 13.71
CA TYR A 353 14.71 11.15 13.08
C TYR A 353 15.17 9.85 12.42
N LYS A 354 14.24 8.92 12.18
CA LYS A 354 14.53 7.69 11.46
C LYS A 354 13.36 7.25 10.60
N ASP A 355 13.68 6.90 9.35
CA ASP A 355 12.72 6.57 8.31
C ASP A 355 12.68 5.06 8.04
N PHE A 356 11.48 4.55 7.78
CA PHE A 356 11.20 3.15 7.53
C PHE A 356 10.19 3.01 6.38
N ILE A 357 10.27 1.93 5.61
CA ILE A 357 9.20 1.50 4.71
C ILE A 357 8.60 0.19 5.19
N ILE A 358 7.27 0.13 5.20
CA ILE A 358 6.51 -1.12 5.29
C ILE A 358 5.81 -1.41 3.98
N ASP A 359 5.80 -2.69 3.60
CA ASP A 359 5.05 -3.19 2.47
C ASP A 359 3.60 -3.51 2.85
N SER A 360 2.73 -3.51 1.85
CA SER A 360 1.35 -3.97 1.88
C SER A 360 1.16 -5.34 2.54
N SER A 361 2.10 -6.27 2.37
CA SER A 361 2.09 -7.62 2.95
C SER A 361 2.22 -7.65 4.48
N ILE A 362 2.77 -6.60 5.08
CA ILE A 362 2.96 -6.44 6.52
C ILE A 362 1.70 -5.85 7.18
N ILE A 363 0.79 -5.26 6.41
CA ILE A 363 -0.40 -4.53 6.88
C ILE A 363 -1.55 -5.51 7.13
N THR A 364 -1.42 -6.29 8.20
CA THR A 364 -2.52 -7.13 8.69
C THR A 364 -3.69 -6.26 9.18
N ASN A 365 -4.92 -6.70 8.88
CA ASN A 365 -6.17 -6.08 9.34
C ASN A 365 -6.34 -4.58 9.01
N SER A 366 -5.73 -4.09 7.93
CA SER A 366 -5.85 -2.68 7.49
C SER A 366 -5.39 -1.67 8.57
N THR A 367 -4.34 -2.02 9.32
CA THR A 367 -3.79 -1.19 10.40
C THR A 367 -2.27 -1.12 10.40
N ILE A 368 -1.76 0.03 10.84
CA ILE A 368 -0.35 0.26 11.17
C ILE A 368 -0.24 0.41 12.69
N LEU A 369 0.65 -0.38 13.28
CA LEU A 369 1.01 -0.36 14.69
C LEU A 369 2.44 0.16 14.81
N VAL A 370 2.63 1.32 15.43
CA VAL A 370 3.96 1.80 15.85
C VAL A 370 4.07 1.54 17.35
N GLN A 371 5.20 1.01 17.81
CA GLN A 371 5.41 0.71 19.22
C GLN A 371 6.83 1.07 19.68
N VAL A 372 6.95 1.54 20.93
CA VAL A 372 8.24 1.68 21.62
C VAL A 372 8.17 0.97 22.98
N GLY A 373 9.24 0.31 23.38
CA GLY A 373 9.32 -0.47 24.61
C GLY A 373 10.75 -0.60 25.13
N PRO A 374 10.97 -1.12 26.34
CA PRO A 374 12.27 -1.13 26.99
C PRO A 374 13.31 -1.95 26.22
N GLY A 375 14.60 -1.61 26.42
CA GLY A 375 15.73 -2.36 25.86
C GLY A 375 15.79 -3.84 26.29
N THR A 376 16.56 -4.66 25.58
CA THR A 376 16.79 -6.09 25.91
C THR A 376 17.98 -6.33 26.84
N ALA A 377 18.82 -5.32 27.07
CA ALA A 377 19.91 -5.37 28.05
C ALA A 377 19.43 -4.86 29.42
N ASP A 378 20.15 -5.21 30.49
CA ASP A 378 19.93 -4.74 31.88
C ASP A 378 20.32 -3.25 32.08
N SER A 379 19.87 -2.38 31.17
CA SER A 379 20.03 -0.94 31.26
C SER A 379 19.20 -0.36 32.42
N SER A 380 19.69 0.71 33.05
CA SER A 380 19.10 1.28 34.26
C SER A 380 17.75 1.99 34.05
N SER A 381 17.25 2.10 32.81
CA SER A 381 15.95 2.67 32.48
C SER A 381 15.03 1.65 31.79
N ASN A 382 13.97 1.21 32.48
CA ASN A 382 12.82 0.58 31.84
C ASN A 382 11.91 1.66 31.23
N ASN A 383 12.42 2.42 30.25
CA ASN A 383 11.73 3.53 29.61
C ASN A 383 12.00 3.54 28.10
N ALA A 384 11.10 4.17 27.35
CA ALA A 384 11.15 4.31 25.90
C ALA A 384 10.39 5.59 25.51
N ILE A 385 10.86 6.31 24.49
CA ILE A 385 10.28 7.61 24.09
C ILE A 385 9.98 7.71 22.59
N LEU A 386 9.02 8.57 22.24
CA LEU A 386 8.78 9.04 20.88
C LEU A 386 8.27 10.49 20.95
N ASN A 387 8.78 11.37 20.07
CA ASN A 387 8.48 12.81 20.08
C ASN A 387 7.52 13.22 18.93
N GLY A 388 7.57 12.51 17.81
CA GLY A 388 6.67 12.74 16.68
C GLY A 388 6.65 11.58 15.68
N LEU A 389 5.64 11.57 14.82
CA LEU A 389 5.40 10.49 13.86
C LEU A 389 4.75 11.04 12.58
N GLU A 390 5.38 10.85 11.42
CA GLU A 390 4.73 11.04 10.12
C GLU A 390 4.49 9.68 9.46
N VAL A 391 3.30 9.48 8.87
CA VAL A 391 2.95 8.29 8.08
C VAL A 391 2.38 8.74 6.74
N MET A 392 3.01 8.29 5.66
CA MET A 392 2.69 8.69 4.30
C MET A 392 2.48 7.44 3.43
N LYS A 393 1.34 7.36 2.74
CA LYS A 393 1.04 6.32 1.75
C LYS A 393 1.88 6.57 0.49
N ILE A 394 2.56 5.55 -0.02
CA ILE A 394 3.39 5.62 -1.22
C ILE A 394 2.55 5.23 -2.45
N SER A 395 2.71 5.95 -3.56
CA SER A 395 1.99 5.65 -4.81
C SER A 395 2.30 4.23 -5.32
N ASN A 396 1.25 3.50 -5.70
CA ASN A 396 1.37 2.12 -6.18
C ASN A 396 1.85 2.03 -7.64
N GLN A 397 2.08 0.80 -8.14
CA GLN A 397 2.57 0.55 -9.51
C GLN A 397 1.64 1.06 -10.63
N ALA A 398 0.37 1.34 -10.33
CA ALA A 398 -0.59 1.93 -11.26
C ALA A 398 -0.50 3.47 -11.34
N ASN A 399 0.44 4.08 -10.59
CA ASN A 399 0.48 5.51 -10.27
C ASN A 399 -0.84 6.01 -9.68
N SER A 400 -1.29 5.35 -8.60
CA SER A 400 -2.40 5.83 -7.78
C SER A 400 -1.98 6.01 -6.32
N LEU A 401 -2.67 6.94 -5.65
CA LEU A 401 -2.76 7.07 -4.19
C LEU A 401 -4.16 6.72 -3.64
N ASP A 402 -5.06 6.26 -4.51
CA ASP A 402 -6.46 5.88 -4.23
C ASP A 402 -6.91 4.71 -5.14
N GLY A 403 -7.03 3.50 -4.59
CA GLY A 403 -7.30 2.27 -5.36
C GLY A 403 -6.23 1.89 -6.41
N LEU A 404 -6.60 0.98 -7.34
CA LEU A 404 -5.72 0.41 -8.39
C LEU A 404 -6.03 0.97 -9.79
N PHE A 405 -6.16 2.29 -9.89
CA PHE A 405 -6.57 2.99 -11.12
C PHE A 405 -5.39 3.75 -11.74
N SER A 406 -5.33 3.84 -13.07
CA SER A 406 -4.38 4.68 -13.79
C SER A 406 -5.11 5.74 -14.62
N PRO A 407 -4.58 6.97 -14.75
CA PRO A 407 -5.20 7.99 -15.59
C PRO A 407 -5.18 7.56 -17.07
N LYS A 408 -6.37 7.36 -17.65
CA LYS A 408 -6.53 7.08 -19.09
C LYS A 408 -6.52 8.40 -19.86
N THR A 409 -5.44 8.68 -20.58
CA THR A 409 -5.35 9.86 -21.47
C THR A 409 -6.31 9.73 -22.66
N SER A 410 -7.36 10.54 -22.69
CA SER A 410 -8.29 10.63 -23.82
C SER A 410 -7.73 11.55 -24.91
N SER A 411 -7.38 11.00 -26.08
CA SER A 411 -7.00 11.80 -27.25
C SER A 411 -7.49 11.16 -28.56
N GLN A 412 -8.28 11.91 -29.34
CA GLN A 412 -8.81 11.46 -30.62
C GLN A 412 -7.84 11.80 -31.77
N VAL A 413 -6.89 10.91 -32.08
CA VAL A 413 -6.11 10.87 -33.34
C VAL A 413 -5.79 9.40 -33.68
N GLY A 414 -5.89 8.90 -34.91
CA GLY A 414 -6.46 9.47 -36.14
C GLY A 414 -6.29 8.48 -37.31
N LYS A 415 -7.32 8.26 -38.15
CA LYS A 415 -7.29 7.22 -39.21
C LYS A 415 -6.91 7.79 -40.58
N LYS A 416 -5.72 7.42 -41.10
CA LYS A 416 -5.44 7.11 -42.53
C LYS A 416 -3.97 6.68 -42.75
N ALA A 417 -3.76 5.82 -43.75
CA ALA A 417 -2.49 5.37 -44.35
C ALA A 417 -1.72 4.18 -43.71
N LEU A 418 -2.15 2.94 -43.98
CA LEU A 418 -1.23 1.82 -44.21
C LEU A 418 -1.87 0.66 -45.02
N THR A 419 -1.79 0.71 -46.35
CA THR A 419 -2.21 -0.37 -47.25
C THR A 419 -1.09 -0.71 -48.23
N GLY A 420 -0.25 -1.69 -47.88
CA GLY A 420 0.86 -2.13 -48.72
C GLY A 420 1.65 -3.33 -48.18
N LEU A 421 1.97 -3.37 -46.88
CA LEU A 421 2.82 -4.43 -46.29
C LEU A 421 2.18 -5.83 -46.26
N GLY A 422 0.85 -5.93 -46.12
CA GLY A 422 0.18 -7.21 -45.85
C GLY A 422 0.35 -8.29 -46.93
N PHE A 423 0.53 -7.89 -48.20
CA PHE A 423 0.59 -8.84 -49.30
C PHE A 423 1.90 -9.65 -49.34
N ALA A 424 3.02 -9.06 -48.87
CA ALA A 424 4.31 -9.74 -48.84
C ALA A 424 4.37 -10.84 -47.76
N LEU A 425 3.81 -10.57 -46.58
CA LEU A 425 3.81 -11.52 -45.45
C LEU A 425 2.97 -12.78 -45.73
N ALA A 426 1.82 -12.63 -46.40
CA ALA A 426 0.95 -13.75 -46.76
C ALA A 426 1.65 -14.80 -47.65
N VAL A 427 2.47 -14.34 -48.61
CA VAL A 427 3.23 -15.23 -49.52
C VAL A 427 4.28 -16.04 -48.77
N VAL A 428 4.98 -15.43 -47.81
CA VAL A 428 6.00 -16.12 -46.98
C VAL A 428 5.34 -17.16 -46.06
N ALA A 429 4.21 -16.83 -45.45
CA ALA A 429 3.46 -17.76 -44.59
C ALA A 429 2.98 -19.01 -45.37
N ALA A 430 2.46 -18.82 -46.59
CA ALA A 430 2.05 -19.91 -47.46
C ALA A 430 3.21 -20.86 -47.83
N ALA A 431 4.38 -20.30 -48.15
CA ALA A 431 5.58 -21.10 -48.46
C ALA A 431 6.03 -21.97 -47.26
N LEU A 432 6.02 -21.40 -46.04
CA LEU A 432 6.40 -22.13 -44.82
C LEU A 432 5.39 -23.25 -44.47
N ALA A 433 4.09 -23.02 -44.69
CA ALA A 433 3.05 -24.04 -44.50
C ALA A 433 3.26 -25.24 -45.44
N ILE A 434 3.58 -25.00 -46.72
CA ILE A 434 3.88 -26.05 -47.71
C ILE A 434 5.10 -26.87 -47.25
N VAL A 435 6.18 -26.21 -46.81
CA VAL A 435 7.38 -26.89 -46.29
C VAL A 435 7.07 -27.76 -45.07
N MET A 436 6.20 -27.31 -44.15
CA MET A 436 5.77 -28.12 -43.01
C MET A 436 4.95 -29.35 -43.44
N CYS A 437 4.01 -29.20 -44.38
CA CYS A 437 3.25 -30.33 -44.92
C CYS A 437 4.16 -31.37 -45.59
N CYS A 438 5.11 -30.94 -46.42
CA CYS A 438 6.10 -31.83 -47.05
C CYS A 438 6.99 -32.58 -46.04
N ARG A 439 7.28 -31.97 -44.87
CA ARG A 439 8.07 -32.60 -43.80
C ARG A 439 7.25 -33.49 -42.86
N ARG A 440 5.92 -33.32 -42.80
CA ARG A 440 5.02 -34.15 -41.98
C ARG A 440 4.79 -35.53 -42.59
N ASN A 441 4.73 -35.65 -43.91
CA ASN A 441 4.50 -36.93 -44.62
C ASN A 441 5.77 -37.80 -44.82
N ARG A 442 6.86 -37.56 -44.07
CA ARG A 442 8.10 -38.36 -44.11
C ARG A 442 8.69 -38.60 -42.72
N ARG A 443 7.97 -39.33 -41.87
CA ARG A 443 8.51 -39.94 -40.63
C ARG A 443 8.06 -41.40 -40.50
N PRO A 444 8.95 -42.34 -40.15
CA PRO A 444 8.62 -43.77 -40.04
C PRO A 444 7.93 -44.11 -38.70
N GLU A 445 7.31 -45.28 -38.65
CA GLU A 445 6.50 -45.74 -37.51
C GLU A 445 7.31 -46.58 -36.50
N TRP A 446 7.81 -45.92 -35.45
CA TRP A 446 8.27 -46.54 -34.19
C TRP A 446 8.09 -45.52 -33.05
N GLN A 447 7.95 -46.00 -31.80
CA GLN A 447 7.54 -45.22 -30.62
C GLN A 447 6.10 -44.65 -30.67
N LYS A 448 5.12 -45.55 -30.59
CA LYS A 448 3.82 -45.29 -29.95
C LYS A 448 3.85 -45.82 -28.52
N THR A 449 4.05 -44.96 -27.51
CA THR A 449 3.80 -45.27 -26.09
C THR A 449 3.45 -43.97 -25.34
N ASN A 450 2.51 -44.05 -24.40
CA ASN A 450 1.83 -42.87 -23.85
C ASN A 450 2.47 -42.39 -22.53
N SER A 451 2.67 -41.06 -22.39
CA SER A 451 2.46 -40.30 -21.14
C SER A 451 2.58 -38.81 -21.42
N PHE A 452 1.72 -37.97 -20.83
CA PHE A 452 1.68 -36.52 -21.05
C PHE A 452 2.16 -35.72 -19.84
N HIS A 453 2.97 -34.69 -20.13
CA HIS A 453 3.13 -33.40 -19.46
C HIS A 453 2.54 -33.14 -18.06
N SER A 454 3.42 -33.10 -17.07
CA SER A 454 3.79 -31.91 -16.26
C SER A 454 2.76 -30.79 -15.92
N TRP A 455 2.77 -30.43 -14.63
CA TRP A 455 2.86 -29.06 -14.05
C TRP A 455 1.62 -28.35 -13.44
N PHE A 456 1.85 -27.86 -12.21
CA PHE A 456 1.22 -26.73 -11.48
C PHE A 456 -0.11 -26.90 -10.69
N LEU A 457 -0.18 -26.07 -9.64
CA LEU A 457 -1.16 -25.88 -8.55
C LEU A 457 -1.76 -24.43 -8.68
N PRO A 458 -2.59 -23.86 -7.76
CA PRO A 458 -3.15 -24.33 -6.48
C PRO A 458 -4.72 -24.35 -6.51
N LEU A 459 -5.61 -24.13 -5.51
CA LEU A 459 -5.60 -23.46 -4.19
C LEU A 459 -6.60 -24.10 -3.16
N ASN A 460 -6.70 -23.47 -1.99
CA ASN A 460 -7.57 -23.74 -0.82
C ASN A 460 -9.10 -23.59 -1.12
N SER A 461 -10.10 -23.94 -0.28
CA SER A 461 -10.25 -24.14 1.19
C SER A 461 -11.52 -25.00 1.49
N SER A 462 -12.10 -25.28 2.69
CA SER A 462 -12.02 -24.88 4.14
C SER A 462 -12.79 -25.94 5.16
N GLN A 463 -12.62 -26.36 7.92
CA GLN A 463 -13.26 -27.06 9.11
C GLN A 463 -13.79 -28.52 9.01
N SER A 464 -13.10 -29.45 9.67
CA SER A 464 -13.61 -30.04 10.93
C SER A 464 -12.50 -30.72 11.72
N SER A 465 -12.56 -30.50 13.03
CA SER A 465 -11.94 -31.27 14.10
C SER A 465 -12.15 -32.78 13.98
N PHE A 466 -11.29 -33.58 14.62
CA PHE A 466 -11.69 -34.52 15.67
C PHE A 466 -10.47 -34.97 16.53
N MET A 467 -10.78 -35.61 17.67
CA MET A 467 -9.95 -36.29 18.70
C MET A 467 -8.52 -36.74 18.32
N SER A 468 -7.48 -36.84 19.18
CA SER A 468 -7.17 -36.61 20.61
C SER A 468 -6.43 -37.83 21.19
N SER A 469 -5.35 -37.60 21.96
CA SER A 469 -4.71 -38.55 22.89
C SER A 469 -3.93 -39.76 22.33
N CYS A 470 -2.59 -39.67 22.39
CA CYS A 470 -1.73 -40.78 22.86
C CYS A 470 -0.41 -40.21 23.45
N SER A 471 0.41 -41.02 24.14
CA SER A 471 1.18 -40.51 25.29
C SER A 471 2.65 -40.94 25.45
N ARG A 472 3.45 -40.01 26.01
CA ARG A 472 4.66 -40.18 26.86
C ARG A 472 5.98 -40.69 26.26
N LEU A 473 7.04 -39.93 26.61
CA LEU A 473 8.44 -40.33 26.83
C LEU A 473 9.23 -41.00 25.69
N SER A 474 10.29 -40.30 25.26
CA SER A 474 11.63 -40.69 25.75
C SER A 474 12.51 -39.45 25.94
N ARG A 475 13.59 -39.60 26.72
CA ARG A 475 14.59 -38.56 27.04
C ARG A 475 15.95 -39.14 26.72
N ASN A 476 16.77 -38.45 25.92
CA ASN A 476 18.21 -38.70 25.95
C ASN A 476 19.03 -37.43 25.69
N ARG A 477 20.18 -37.35 26.38
CA ARG A 477 21.23 -36.35 26.13
C ARG A 477 22.35 -37.04 25.36
N PHE A 478 22.79 -36.46 24.26
CA PHE A 478 24.20 -36.38 23.86
C PHE A 478 24.36 -35.16 22.95
N GLY A 479 25.59 -34.64 22.77
CA GLY A 479 25.77 -33.27 22.27
C GLY A 479 26.83 -33.09 21.19
N SER A 480 26.68 -31.96 20.49
CA SER A 480 27.72 -31.23 19.74
C SER A 480 28.48 -31.95 18.62
N THR A 481 28.11 -31.60 17.39
CA THR A 481 29.09 -31.08 16.41
C THR A 481 28.57 -29.77 15.82
N ARG A 482 29.45 -28.78 15.63
CA ARG A 482 29.11 -27.47 15.05
C ARG A 482 29.32 -27.51 13.53
N THR A 483 28.25 -27.38 12.75
CA THR A 483 28.30 -27.00 11.32
C THR A 483 27.84 -25.55 11.15
N LYS A 484 28.30 -24.88 10.08
CA LYS A 484 28.03 -23.45 9.85
C LYS A 484 26.83 -23.25 8.90
N SER A 485 25.63 -23.13 9.44
CA SER A 485 24.48 -22.49 8.78
C SER A 485 23.65 -21.73 9.83
N GLY A 486 23.38 -20.45 9.57
CA GLY A 486 23.01 -19.47 10.59
C GLY A 486 21.53 -19.40 10.99
N PHE A 487 20.73 -20.46 10.77
CA PHE A 487 19.26 -20.41 10.87
C PHE A 487 18.63 -21.31 11.95
N SER A 488 19.34 -22.30 12.48
CA SER A 488 18.76 -23.39 13.28
C SER A 488 18.29 -23.02 14.71
N SER A 489 18.44 -21.77 15.15
CA SER A 489 18.10 -21.34 16.52
C SER A 489 16.74 -20.64 16.69
N VAL A 490 16.01 -20.37 15.60
CA VAL A 490 14.75 -19.59 15.65
C VAL A 490 13.54 -20.45 16.10
N PHE A 491 13.56 -21.76 15.86
CA PHE A 491 12.38 -22.63 15.97
C PHE A 491 12.27 -23.46 17.27
N ALA A 492 13.13 -23.19 18.26
CA ALA A 492 13.18 -23.94 19.52
C ALA A 492 12.11 -23.51 20.55
N SER A 493 10.82 -23.60 20.22
CA SER A 493 9.73 -23.52 21.20
C SER A 493 8.40 -24.14 20.72
N SER A 494 7.89 -25.11 21.48
CA SER A 494 6.62 -25.82 21.22
C SER A 494 5.37 -24.99 21.61
N ALA A 495 5.38 -23.69 21.30
CA ALA A 495 4.36 -22.72 21.74
C ALA A 495 3.45 -22.21 20.61
N TYR A 496 3.77 -22.50 19.35
CA TYR A 496 3.17 -21.85 18.17
C TYR A 496 2.24 -22.72 17.31
N GLY A 497 1.91 -23.95 17.73
CA GLY A 497 0.99 -24.84 16.99
C GLY A 497 1.51 -25.40 15.66
N LEU A 498 2.76 -25.08 15.30
CA LEU A 498 3.53 -25.65 14.19
C LEU A 498 3.53 -27.19 14.24
N GLY A 499 3.63 -27.80 13.05
CA GLY A 499 3.64 -29.26 12.89
C GLY A 499 4.89 -29.93 13.46
N ARG A 500 4.97 -31.26 13.30
CA ARG A 500 6.13 -32.05 13.71
C ARG A 500 7.37 -31.64 12.91
N TYR A 501 8.48 -31.37 13.60
CA TYR A 501 9.78 -31.34 12.95
C TYR A 501 10.25 -32.77 12.71
N PHE A 502 10.57 -33.08 11.45
CA PHE A 502 11.14 -34.35 11.03
C PHE A 502 12.65 -34.17 10.77
N THR A 503 13.45 -35.18 11.11
CA THR A 503 14.87 -35.18 10.70
C THR A 503 14.98 -35.58 9.23
N PHE A 504 16.03 -35.13 8.53
CA PHE A 504 16.30 -35.54 7.15
C PHE A 504 16.47 -37.06 7.05
N ILE A 505 17.10 -37.69 8.05
CA ILE A 505 17.28 -39.16 8.09
C ILE A 505 15.92 -39.88 8.19
N GLU A 506 14.96 -39.36 8.95
CA GLU A 506 13.61 -39.93 9.03
C GLU A 506 12.87 -39.81 7.69
N ILE A 507 12.95 -38.65 7.04
CA ILE A 507 12.36 -38.45 5.71
C ILE A 507 13.03 -39.34 4.65
N GLN A 508 14.36 -39.44 4.68
CA GLN A 508 15.15 -40.24 3.76
C GLN A 508 14.83 -41.74 3.91
N LYS A 509 14.62 -42.24 5.14
CA LYS A 509 14.06 -43.59 5.37
C LYS A 509 12.64 -43.71 4.78
N ALA A 510 11.74 -42.81 5.15
CA ALA A 510 10.31 -42.89 4.79
C ALA A 510 10.05 -42.85 3.27
N THR A 511 10.91 -42.15 2.52
CA THR A 511 10.87 -42.02 1.04
C THR A 511 11.74 -43.03 0.30
N LYS A 512 12.40 -43.97 1.00
CA LYS A 512 13.41 -44.89 0.44
C LYS A 512 14.52 -44.17 -0.35
N ASN A 513 15.07 -43.13 0.25
CA ASN A 513 16.03 -42.20 -0.36
C ASN A 513 15.48 -41.49 -1.61
N PHE A 514 14.24 -40.99 -1.51
CA PHE A 514 13.54 -40.26 -2.57
C PHE A 514 13.44 -41.04 -3.90
N GLU A 515 13.01 -42.31 -3.84
CA GLU A 515 12.89 -43.16 -5.03
C GLU A 515 11.93 -42.55 -6.07
N GLU A 516 12.39 -42.37 -7.32
CA GLU A 516 11.58 -41.77 -8.41
C GLU A 516 10.27 -42.53 -8.69
N LYS A 517 10.21 -43.83 -8.40
CA LYS A 517 8.98 -44.64 -8.52
C LYS A 517 7.91 -44.31 -7.46
N ALA A 518 8.28 -43.56 -6.41
CA ALA A 518 7.40 -43.11 -5.35
C ALA A 518 6.92 -41.65 -5.55
N VAL A 519 7.23 -41.01 -6.68
CA VAL A 519 6.77 -39.63 -6.98
C VAL A 519 5.26 -39.62 -7.21
N LEU A 520 4.56 -38.81 -6.41
CA LEU A 520 3.12 -38.54 -6.50
C LEU A 520 2.80 -37.33 -7.39
N GLY A 521 3.76 -36.43 -7.61
CA GLY A 521 3.57 -35.25 -8.45
C GLY A 521 4.80 -34.33 -8.49
N VAL A 522 4.82 -33.40 -9.45
CA VAL A 522 5.91 -32.44 -9.66
C VAL A 522 5.33 -31.05 -9.96
N GLY A 523 5.82 -30.02 -9.27
CA GLY A 523 5.41 -28.62 -9.43
C GLY A 523 6.60 -27.65 -9.39
N GLY A 524 6.36 -26.35 -9.51
CA GLY A 524 7.42 -25.32 -9.47
C GLY A 524 8.27 -25.37 -8.20
N PHE A 525 7.67 -25.70 -7.06
CA PHE A 525 8.34 -25.96 -5.80
C PHE A 525 9.40 -27.08 -5.87
N GLY A 526 9.09 -28.18 -6.57
CA GLY A 526 9.85 -29.42 -6.53
C GLY A 526 8.98 -30.69 -6.67
N LYS A 527 9.43 -31.80 -6.09
CA LYS A 527 8.79 -33.13 -6.22
C LYS A 527 8.05 -33.54 -4.94
N VAL A 528 6.89 -34.17 -5.09
CA VAL A 528 6.13 -34.80 -4.01
C VAL A 528 6.34 -36.32 -4.07
N TYR A 529 6.75 -36.92 -2.96
CA TYR A 529 6.99 -38.36 -2.82
C TYR A 529 5.98 -38.99 -1.85
N LEU A 530 5.64 -40.26 -2.07
CA LEU A 530 4.96 -41.10 -1.09
C LEU A 530 5.96 -41.52 0.01
N GLY A 531 5.75 -41.01 1.21
CA GLY A 531 6.44 -41.47 2.41
C GLY A 531 5.66 -42.54 3.16
N VAL A 532 6.34 -43.44 3.86
CA VAL A 532 5.75 -44.34 4.85
C VAL A 532 6.59 -44.30 6.13
N LEU A 533 5.99 -43.94 7.27
CA LEU A 533 6.66 -43.95 8.58
C LEU A 533 6.85 -45.36 9.13
N GLU A 534 7.67 -45.50 10.17
CA GLU A 534 7.93 -46.78 10.85
C GLU A 534 6.66 -47.38 11.52
N ASP A 535 5.61 -46.57 11.74
CA ASP A 535 4.28 -47.01 12.21
C ASP A 535 3.30 -47.40 11.07
N GLY A 536 3.72 -47.29 9.81
CA GLY A 536 2.90 -47.57 8.62
C GLY A 536 2.09 -46.38 8.08
N THR A 537 2.13 -45.21 8.73
CA THR A 537 1.43 -43.99 8.27
C THR A 537 1.95 -43.54 6.91
N LYS A 538 1.04 -43.34 5.95
CA LYS A 538 1.35 -42.82 4.62
C LYS A 538 1.34 -41.29 4.61
N LEU A 539 2.35 -40.70 3.99
CA LEU A 539 2.58 -39.26 3.91
C LEU A 539 2.79 -38.80 2.47
N ALA A 540 2.44 -37.56 2.16
CA ALA A 540 2.92 -36.87 0.98
C ALA A 540 4.07 -35.93 1.38
N ILE A 541 5.26 -36.15 0.82
CA ILE A 541 6.51 -35.48 1.22
C ILE A 541 6.98 -34.62 0.06
N LYS A 542 6.74 -33.31 0.15
CA LYS A 542 7.01 -32.29 -0.85
C LYS A 542 8.42 -31.72 -0.61
N ARG A 543 9.40 -32.18 -1.39
CA ARG A 543 10.80 -31.73 -1.33
C ARG A 543 10.99 -30.55 -2.29
N GLY A 544 11.42 -29.42 -1.74
CA GLY A 544 11.70 -28.20 -2.47
C GLY A 544 12.99 -28.30 -3.28
N ASN A 545 13.10 -27.51 -4.34
CA ASN A 545 14.34 -27.30 -5.06
C ASN A 545 15.11 -26.13 -4.41
N PRO A 546 16.27 -26.37 -3.76
CA PRO A 546 17.04 -25.31 -3.10
C PRO A 546 17.70 -24.32 -4.09
N SER A 547 17.68 -24.61 -5.39
CA SER A 547 18.21 -23.74 -6.45
C SER A 547 17.18 -22.75 -7.03
N SER A 548 16.11 -22.44 -6.29
CA SER A 548 15.00 -21.60 -6.76
C SER A 548 14.50 -20.66 -5.66
N ASP A 549 14.62 -19.35 -5.88
CA ASP A 549 14.13 -18.31 -4.95
C ASP A 549 12.61 -18.39 -4.73
N GLN A 550 11.87 -18.84 -5.76
CA GLN A 550 10.44 -19.16 -5.67
C GLN A 550 10.18 -20.25 -4.61
N GLY A 551 11.05 -21.26 -4.53
CA GLY A 551 10.92 -22.36 -3.56
C GLY A 551 11.06 -21.91 -2.11
N MET A 552 11.95 -20.96 -1.81
CA MET A 552 12.11 -20.41 -0.47
C MET A 552 10.87 -19.64 -0.01
N ASN A 553 10.35 -18.74 -0.85
CA ASN A 553 9.17 -17.95 -0.53
C ASN A 553 7.89 -18.81 -0.44
N GLU A 554 7.74 -19.81 -1.30
CA GLU A 554 6.65 -20.80 -1.18
C GLU A 554 6.77 -21.60 0.13
N PHE A 555 7.97 -22.07 0.51
CA PHE A 555 8.19 -22.87 1.73
C PHE A 555 7.79 -22.12 2.99
N LEU A 556 8.28 -20.89 3.15
CA LEU A 556 7.98 -20.03 4.29
C LEU A 556 6.50 -19.64 4.34
N THR A 557 5.91 -19.28 3.20
CA THR A 557 4.48 -18.94 3.10
C THR A 557 3.60 -20.13 3.48
N GLU A 558 3.92 -21.33 2.98
CA GLU A 558 3.12 -22.52 3.19
C GLU A 558 3.22 -23.05 4.63
N ILE A 559 4.39 -22.95 5.28
CA ILE A 559 4.52 -23.15 6.73
C ILE A 559 3.70 -22.09 7.49
N GLN A 560 3.86 -20.81 7.18
CA GLN A 560 3.22 -19.70 7.90
C GLN A 560 1.69 -19.72 7.81
N MET A 561 1.15 -20.23 6.70
CA MET A 561 -0.29 -20.33 6.43
C MET A 561 -0.87 -21.68 6.89
N LEU A 562 -0.33 -22.81 6.42
CA LEU A 562 -0.95 -24.12 6.67
C LEU A 562 -0.75 -24.65 8.10
N SER A 563 0.28 -24.19 8.83
CA SER A 563 0.37 -24.48 10.27
C SER A 563 -0.83 -23.93 11.07
N LYS A 564 -1.47 -22.87 10.56
CA LYS A 564 -2.61 -22.16 11.17
C LYS A 564 -3.97 -22.60 10.59
N LEU A 565 -3.99 -23.39 9.51
CA LEU A 565 -5.19 -23.78 8.77
C LEU A 565 -5.38 -25.30 8.79
N ARG A 566 -6.28 -25.79 9.65
CA ARG A 566 -6.64 -27.21 9.75
C ARG A 566 -8.12 -27.42 9.36
N HIS A 567 -8.40 -28.24 8.35
CA HIS A 567 -9.73 -28.38 7.73
C HIS A 567 -9.96 -29.81 7.23
N ARG A 568 -11.15 -30.41 7.42
CA ARG A 568 -11.48 -31.74 6.86
C ARG A 568 -11.50 -31.80 5.33
N HIS A 569 -11.46 -30.63 4.69
CA HIS A 569 -11.51 -30.41 3.25
C HIS A 569 -10.21 -29.73 2.74
N LEU A 570 -9.16 -29.69 3.57
CA LEU A 570 -7.81 -29.29 3.17
C LEU A 570 -6.82 -30.37 3.59
N VAL A 571 -5.84 -30.62 2.75
CA VAL A 571 -4.74 -31.54 3.08
C VAL A 571 -3.89 -30.91 4.19
N SER A 572 -3.86 -31.55 5.35
CA SER A 572 -3.22 -31.05 6.56
C SER A 572 -1.70 -31.12 6.47
N LEU A 573 -1.03 -30.00 6.75
CA LEU A 573 0.42 -29.97 6.96
C LEU A 573 0.74 -30.63 8.31
N ILE A 574 1.30 -31.84 8.25
CA ILE A 574 1.72 -32.63 9.42
C ILE A 574 3.03 -32.07 10.00
N GLY A 575 3.92 -31.56 9.15
CA GLY A 575 5.23 -31.09 9.60
C GLY A 575 6.16 -30.60 8.50
N CYS A 576 7.42 -30.37 8.88
CA CYS A 576 8.48 -29.94 7.97
C CYS A 576 9.86 -30.46 8.40
N CYS A 577 10.82 -30.35 7.49
CA CYS A 577 12.26 -30.52 7.72
C CYS A 577 13.00 -29.37 7.03
N ASP A 578 14.04 -28.86 7.70
CA ASP A 578 14.99 -27.84 7.24
C ASP A 578 16.39 -28.21 7.78
N GLU A 579 16.81 -29.44 7.50
CA GLU A 579 18.15 -29.95 7.77
C GLU A 579 18.92 -30.02 6.45
N ASN A 580 20.25 -29.90 6.48
CA ASN A 580 21.13 -30.07 5.31
C ASN A 580 20.82 -29.16 4.09
N ASN A 581 20.13 -28.03 4.29
CA ASN A 581 19.64 -27.14 3.22
C ASN A 581 18.52 -27.77 2.34
N GLU A 582 17.75 -28.70 2.91
CA GLU A 582 16.67 -29.44 2.25
C GLU A 582 15.31 -28.99 2.78
N MET A 583 14.68 -28.03 2.10
CA MET A 583 13.33 -27.53 2.43
C MET A 583 12.27 -28.60 2.12
N ILE A 584 11.71 -29.25 3.13
CA ILE A 584 10.76 -30.35 2.94
C ILE A 584 9.49 -30.12 3.76
N LEU A 585 8.33 -30.23 3.11
CA LEU A 585 7.00 -30.15 3.72
C LEU A 585 6.33 -31.53 3.73
N VAL A 586 5.64 -31.85 4.83
CA VAL A 586 5.08 -33.18 5.10
C VAL A 586 3.59 -33.07 5.35
N TYR A 587 2.79 -33.78 4.55
CA TYR A 587 1.33 -33.76 4.57
C TYR A 587 0.75 -35.15 4.73
N GLU A 588 -0.54 -35.23 5.05
CA GLU A 588 -1.30 -36.47 4.93
C GLU A 588 -1.41 -36.96 3.47
N PHE A 589 -1.47 -38.28 3.27
CA PHE A 589 -1.57 -38.88 1.94
C PHE A 589 -3.04 -39.06 1.50
N MET A 590 -3.43 -38.39 0.42
CA MET A 590 -4.76 -38.50 -0.18
C MET A 590 -4.80 -39.62 -1.23
N SER A 591 -5.49 -40.73 -0.93
CA SER A 591 -5.50 -41.93 -1.78
C SER A 591 -6.22 -41.78 -3.12
N ASN A 592 -7.12 -40.79 -3.25
CA ASN A 592 -8.08 -40.69 -4.36
C ASN A 592 -7.68 -39.63 -5.40
N GLY A 593 -6.46 -39.10 -5.33
CA GLY A 593 -5.98 -38.03 -6.20
C GLY A 593 -6.53 -36.64 -5.85
N PRO A 594 -6.17 -35.60 -6.62
CA PRO A 594 -6.68 -34.24 -6.45
C PRO A 594 -8.13 -34.11 -6.94
N LEU A 595 -8.89 -33.18 -6.35
CA LEU A 595 -10.30 -32.95 -6.68
C LEU A 595 -10.53 -32.55 -8.16
N ARG A 596 -9.52 -31.95 -8.82
CA ARG A 596 -9.58 -31.57 -10.25
C ARG A 596 -10.02 -32.75 -11.11
N ASP A 597 -9.40 -33.91 -10.92
CA ASP A 597 -9.55 -35.08 -11.80
C ASP A 597 -11.01 -35.61 -11.80
N HIS A 598 -11.73 -35.41 -10.69
CA HIS A 598 -13.12 -35.82 -10.52
C HIS A 598 -14.13 -34.78 -11.06
N LEU A 599 -13.82 -33.48 -10.96
CA LEU A 599 -14.72 -32.40 -11.39
C LEU A 599 -14.54 -32.01 -12.87
N TYR A 600 -13.30 -32.04 -13.37
CA TYR A 600 -12.91 -31.54 -14.69
C TYR A 600 -13.58 -32.33 -15.82
N GLU A 601 -13.43 -33.65 -15.81
CA GLU A 601 -14.04 -34.53 -16.82
C GLU A 601 -15.57 -34.48 -16.76
N TRP A 602 -16.14 -34.46 -15.55
CA TRP A 602 -17.58 -34.40 -15.31
C TRP A 602 -18.20 -33.11 -15.87
N ALA A 603 -17.64 -31.94 -15.53
CA ALA A 603 -18.16 -30.65 -16.00
C ALA A 603 -18.05 -30.51 -17.53
N LEU A 604 -16.90 -30.86 -18.11
CA LEU A 604 -16.71 -30.85 -19.57
C LEU A 604 -17.64 -31.83 -20.28
N ALA A 605 -17.95 -32.99 -19.68
CA ALA A 605 -18.89 -33.94 -20.25
C ALA A 605 -20.36 -33.46 -20.25
N TRP A 606 -20.75 -32.50 -19.40
CA TRP A 606 -22.06 -31.86 -19.44
C TRP A 606 -22.09 -30.65 -20.38
N TYR A 607 -21.02 -29.84 -20.40
CA TYR A 607 -20.86 -28.73 -21.35
C TYR A 607 -20.91 -29.24 -22.81
N ARG A 608 -20.12 -30.27 -23.13
CA ARG A 608 -20.10 -30.91 -24.48
C ARG A 608 -21.42 -31.58 -24.89
N LYS A 609 -22.38 -31.73 -23.96
CA LYS A 609 -23.75 -32.23 -24.22
C LYS A 609 -24.79 -31.11 -24.34
N GLY A 610 -24.39 -29.84 -24.23
CA GLY A 610 -25.31 -28.69 -24.19
C GLY A 610 -26.20 -28.65 -22.94
N ALA A 611 -25.85 -29.39 -21.89
CA ALA A 611 -26.72 -29.69 -20.76
C ALA A 611 -26.24 -29.01 -19.46
N LEU A 612 -25.82 -27.74 -19.57
CA LEU A 612 -25.32 -26.93 -18.45
C LEU A 612 -26.34 -26.81 -17.29
N ASN A 613 -27.64 -26.84 -17.60
CA ASN A 613 -28.71 -26.87 -16.58
C ASN A 613 -28.70 -28.12 -15.68
N LYS A 614 -27.81 -29.09 -15.90
CA LYS A 614 -27.58 -30.25 -15.01
C LYS A 614 -26.39 -30.07 -14.05
N ILE A 615 -25.61 -29.00 -14.18
CA ILE A 615 -24.46 -28.69 -13.29
C ILE A 615 -24.63 -27.39 -12.49
N ILE A 616 -25.65 -26.59 -12.77
CA ILE A 616 -25.99 -25.38 -12.02
C ILE A 616 -26.63 -25.76 -10.67
N ASP A 617 -26.32 -25.01 -9.60
CA ASP A 617 -26.93 -25.22 -8.29
C ASP A 617 -28.47 -25.00 -8.35
N PRO A 618 -29.29 -25.90 -7.77
CA PRO A 618 -30.75 -25.81 -7.82
C PRO A 618 -31.35 -24.49 -7.32
N HIS A 619 -30.67 -23.73 -6.44
CA HIS A 619 -31.19 -22.48 -5.90
C HIS A 619 -31.05 -21.31 -6.89
N ILE A 620 -30.06 -21.33 -7.78
CA ILE A 620 -29.83 -20.29 -8.82
C ILE A 620 -30.28 -20.73 -10.22
N ALA A 621 -30.65 -22.01 -10.39
CA ALA A 621 -31.21 -22.53 -11.62
C ALA A 621 -32.47 -21.75 -12.03
N GLY A 622 -32.47 -21.19 -13.24
CA GLY A 622 -33.55 -20.34 -13.76
C GLY A 622 -33.45 -18.84 -13.41
N GLN A 623 -32.52 -18.43 -12.53
CA GLN A 623 -32.23 -17.00 -12.29
C GLN A 623 -31.25 -16.42 -13.33
N ILE A 624 -30.43 -17.26 -13.94
CA ILE A 624 -29.39 -16.88 -14.92
C ILE A 624 -29.98 -16.91 -16.34
N ARG A 625 -29.78 -15.83 -17.11
CA ARG A 625 -30.16 -15.74 -18.53
C ARG A 625 -29.33 -16.72 -19.38
N PRO A 626 -29.92 -17.42 -20.38
CA PRO A 626 -29.20 -18.39 -21.21
C PRO A 626 -27.94 -17.82 -21.87
N ASP A 627 -28.03 -16.64 -22.48
CA ASP A 627 -26.91 -15.97 -23.17
C ASP A 627 -25.73 -15.64 -22.23
N SER A 628 -26.04 -15.25 -20.99
CA SER A 628 -25.05 -14.99 -19.92
C SER A 628 -24.36 -16.29 -19.47
N LEU A 629 -25.16 -17.33 -19.24
CA LEU A 629 -24.69 -18.67 -18.86
C LEU A 629 -23.79 -19.29 -19.94
N GLU A 630 -24.12 -19.13 -21.22
CA GLU A 630 -23.33 -19.64 -22.35
C GLU A 630 -21.97 -18.92 -22.43
N MET A 631 -21.95 -17.58 -22.33
CA MET A 631 -20.71 -16.79 -22.30
C MET A 631 -19.81 -17.16 -21.11
N PHE A 632 -20.41 -17.36 -19.92
CA PHE A 632 -19.70 -17.81 -18.72
C PHE A 632 -19.11 -19.22 -18.91
N ALA A 633 -19.87 -20.16 -19.48
CA ALA A 633 -19.41 -21.53 -19.69
C ALA A 633 -18.30 -21.62 -20.76
N GLU A 634 -18.37 -20.81 -21.82
CA GLU A 634 -17.31 -20.71 -22.83
C GLU A 634 -16.03 -20.08 -22.27
N ALA A 635 -16.16 -19.12 -21.34
CA ALA A 635 -15.01 -18.59 -20.58
C ALA A 635 -14.39 -19.67 -19.68
N ALA A 636 -15.21 -20.42 -18.96
CA ALA A 636 -14.77 -21.49 -18.08
C ALA A 636 -14.06 -22.63 -18.85
N GLU A 637 -14.61 -23.10 -19.98
CA GLU A 637 -13.99 -24.18 -20.75
C GLU A 637 -12.63 -23.78 -21.33
N LYS A 638 -12.49 -22.53 -21.79
CA LYS A 638 -11.19 -22.00 -22.23
C LYS A 638 -10.18 -21.88 -21.09
N CYS A 639 -10.61 -21.53 -19.87
CA CYS A 639 -9.73 -21.56 -18.70
C CYS A 639 -9.23 -22.97 -18.35
N LEU A 640 -9.99 -24.00 -18.72
CA LEU A 640 -9.65 -25.39 -18.40
C LEU A 640 -8.59 -26.01 -19.32
N ALA A 641 -8.44 -25.51 -20.56
CA ALA A 641 -7.63 -26.07 -21.65
C ALA A 641 -6.28 -26.69 -21.23
N ASP A 642 -5.89 -27.81 -21.82
CA ASP A 642 -4.79 -28.63 -21.31
C ASP A 642 -3.43 -27.91 -21.33
N TYR A 643 -3.12 -27.13 -22.38
CA TYR A 643 -1.90 -26.34 -22.49
C TYR A 643 -2.11 -24.90 -22.00
N GLY A 644 -1.12 -24.37 -21.27
CA GLY A 644 -1.17 -22.99 -20.74
C GLY A 644 -1.16 -21.88 -21.80
N VAL A 645 -0.81 -22.19 -23.05
CA VAL A 645 -0.87 -21.24 -24.19
C VAL A 645 -2.23 -21.18 -24.86
N ASP A 646 -3.09 -22.19 -24.65
CA ASP A 646 -4.46 -22.23 -25.16
C ASP A 646 -5.47 -21.66 -24.16
N ARG A 647 -5.00 -21.35 -22.93
CA ARG A 647 -5.80 -20.70 -21.89
C ARG A 647 -5.83 -19.18 -22.11
N PRO A 648 -6.98 -18.52 -21.86
CA PRO A 648 -7.09 -17.07 -21.92
C PRO A 648 -6.21 -16.40 -20.86
N SER A 649 -5.77 -15.17 -21.13
CA SER A 649 -5.17 -14.34 -20.10
C SER A 649 -6.23 -13.91 -19.08
N MET A 650 -5.80 -13.49 -17.88
CA MET A 650 -6.72 -12.97 -16.87
C MET A 650 -7.49 -11.72 -17.34
N GLY A 651 -6.99 -11.00 -18.35
CA GLY A 651 -7.72 -9.89 -18.98
C GLY A 651 -8.91 -10.38 -19.82
N ASP A 652 -8.72 -11.45 -20.59
CA ASP A 652 -9.76 -12.00 -21.47
C ASP A 652 -10.82 -12.74 -20.65
N VAL A 653 -10.40 -13.38 -19.54
CA VAL A 653 -11.32 -13.95 -18.53
C VAL A 653 -12.18 -12.84 -17.91
N LEU A 654 -11.55 -11.74 -17.45
CA LEU A 654 -12.28 -10.61 -16.87
C LEU A 654 -13.27 -10.02 -17.88
N TRP A 655 -12.82 -9.76 -19.12
CA TRP A 655 -13.68 -9.20 -20.17
C TRP A 655 -14.88 -10.11 -20.50
N LYS A 656 -14.67 -11.43 -20.58
CA LYS A 656 -15.77 -12.39 -20.81
C LYS A 656 -16.76 -12.43 -19.64
N LEU A 657 -16.31 -12.25 -18.41
CA LEU A 657 -17.17 -12.18 -17.22
C LEU A 657 -17.93 -10.84 -17.15
N GLU A 658 -17.30 -9.71 -17.47
CA GLU A 658 -17.96 -8.41 -17.64
C GLU A 658 -19.03 -8.46 -18.73
N PHE A 659 -18.74 -9.10 -19.87
CA PHE A 659 -19.72 -9.27 -20.95
C PHE A 659 -20.87 -10.23 -20.57
N ALA A 660 -20.59 -11.31 -19.85
CA ALA A 660 -21.62 -12.20 -19.30
C ALA A 660 -22.53 -11.46 -18.30
N LEU A 661 -21.99 -10.56 -17.48
CA LEU A 661 -22.76 -9.72 -16.57
C LEU A 661 -23.66 -8.73 -17.34
N GLN A 662 -23.15 -8.05 -18.36
CA GLN A 662 -23.96 -7.19 -19.24
C GLN A 662 -25.08 -7.95 -19.95
N LEU A 663 -24.88 -9.23 -20.28
CA LEU A 663 -25.94 -10.11 -20.82
C LEU A 663 -26.97 -10.55 -19.77
N GLN A 664 -26.64 -10.51 -18.48
CA GLN A 664 -27.58 -10.77 -17.38
C GLN A 664 -28.45 -9.53 -17.06
N GLU A 665 -27.85 -8.33 -17.04
CA GLU A 665 -28.50 -7.09 -16.59
C GLU A 665 -29.49 -6.47 -17.60
N LYS A 666 -29.45 -6.90 -18.86
CA LYS A 666 -30.18 -6.28 -20.00
C LYS A 666 -31.69 -6.58 -20.05
N GLY A 667 -32.35 -6.74 -18.89
CA GLY A 667 -33.70 -7.29 -18.77
C GLY A 667 -34.85 -6.30 -18.52
N ASP A 668 -34.63 -5.25 -17.72
CA ASP A 668 -35.73 -4.53 -17.04
C ASP A 668 -36.36 -3.37 -17.84
N VAL A 669 -36.38 -3.44 -19.17
CA VAL A 669 -37.10 -2.48 -20.03
C VAL A 669 -38.35 -3.15 -20.63
N VAL A 670 -39.49 -2.91 -19.99
CA VAL A 670 -40.80 -3.27 -20.53
C VAL A 670 -41.30 -2.17 -21.47
N ASP A 671 -41.34 -2.46 -22.77
CA ASP A 671 -42.43 -1.99 -23.63
C ASP A 671 -42.76 -3.04 -24.69
N GLY A 672 -44.02 -3.06 -25.16
CA GLY A 672 -44.57 -4.12 -25.98
C GLY A 672 -44.59 -3.78 -27.47
N THR A 673 -43.77 -4.46 -28.27
CA THR A 673 -44.11 -4.70 -29.69
C THR A 673 -43.57 -6.04 -30.17
N ARG A 674 -44.46 -6.89 -30.70
CA ARG A 674 -44.04 -8.08 -31.45
C ARG A 674 -43.44 -7.67 -32.79
N ASN A 675 -42.21 -8.09 -33.05
CA ASN A 675 -41.73 -8.40 -34.40
C ASN A 675 -40.72 -9.54 -34.31
N GLU A 676 -41.05 -10.67 -34.93
CA GLU A 676 -40.11 -11.78 -35.08
C GLU A 676 -39.11 -11.44 -36.20
N ILE A 677 -37.82 -11.59 -35.94
CA ILE A 677 -36.78 -11.62 -36.98
C ILE A 677 -35.96 -12.91 -36.76
N PRO A 678 -35.84 -13.79 -37.76
CA PRO A 678 -35.42 -15.17 -37.54
C PRO A 678 -33.90 -15.34 -37.42
N MET A 679 -33.49 -16.40 -36.72
CA MET A 679 -32.12 -16.90 -36.71
C MET A 679 -31.57 -17.05 -38.14
N LYS A 680 -30.45 -16.39 -38.43
CA LYS A 680 -29.51 -16.78 -39.48
C LYS A 680 -28.07 -16.60 -39.01
N SER A 681 -27.24 -17.57 -39.37
CA SER A 681 -25.85 -17.72 -38.94
C SER A 681 -24.98 -16.51 -39.26
N LEU A 682 -24.31 -15.96 -38.24
CA LEU A 682 -23.15 -15.08 -38.38
C LEU A 682 -21.90 -15.77 -37.81
N ASN A 683 -21.27 -16.60 -38.64
CA ASN A 683 -19.83 -16.79 -38.53
C ASN A 683 -19.16 -15.47 -38.91
N VAL A 684 -18.13 -15.06 -38.15
CA VAL A 684 -16.77 -14.85 -38.66
C VAL A 684 -15.86 -14.43 -37.50
N SER A 685 -14.69 -15.07 -37.41
CA SER A 685 -13.63 -14.70 -36.48
C SER A 685 -12.93 -13.39 -36.91
N GLY A 686 -12.90 -12.41 -36.02
CA GLY A 686 -12.06 -11.21 -36.10
C GLY A 686 -11.23 -11.10 -34.84
N PHE A 687 -10.01 -11.64 -34.88
CA PHE A 687 -9.15 -11.84 -33.71
C PHE A 687 -8.53 -10.54 -33.19
N ASP A 688 -8.03 -10.61 -31.96
CA ASP A 688 -7.14 -9.66 -31.33
C ASP A 688 -5.92 -9.35 -32.21
N ASP A 689 -5.53 -8.07 -32.29
CA ASP A 689 -4.24 -7.65 -31.73
C ASP A 689 -4.07 -6.11 -31.71
N MET A 690 -3.51 -5.57 -30.62
CA MET A 690 -2.27 -4.76 -30.65
C MET A 690 -1.95 -4.05 -29.32
N LYS A 691 -0.95 -4.58 -28.62
CA LYS A 691 0.07 -3.86 -27.83
C LYS A 691 1.41 -4.58 -28.07
N GLN A 692 2.59 -3.97 -28.00
CA GLN A 692 3.02 -2.57 -27.91
C GLN A 692 4.38 -2.47 -28.67
N PRO A 693 4.88 -1.28 -29.03
CA PRO A 693 6.20 -1.17 -29.67
C PRO A 693 7.33 -1.42 -28.68
N SER A 694 8.45 -1.97 -29.14
CA SER A 694 9.71 -2.03 -28.39
C SER A 694 10.86 -1.42 -29.20
N SER A 695 11.85 -0.90 -28.48
CA SER A 695 12.94 -0.05 -28.98
C SER A 695 13.99 -0.83 -29.79
N ALA A 696 14.53 -0.18 -30.81
CA ALA A 696 15.77 -0.59 -31.47
C ALA A 696 16.93 0.31 -31.03
N ILE A 697 18.06 -0.29 -30.64
CA ILE A 697 19.40 0.31 -30.67
C ILE A 697 20.32 -0.70 -31.37
N PRO A 698 21.08 -0.31 -32.41
CA PRO A 698 21.78 -1.27 -33.27
C PRO A 698 23.16 -1.67 -32.75
N SER A 699 23.51 -2.95 -32.90
CA SER A 699 24.90 -3.42 -32.85
C SER A 699 25.51 -3.42 -34.25
N VAL A 700 26.68 -2.80 -34.41
CA VAL A 700 27.39 -2.72 -35.71
C VAL A 700 28.54 -3.72 -35.75
N GLN A 701 28.40 -4.73 -36.62
CA GLN A 701 29.50 -5.51 -37.21
C GLN A 701 29.10 -5.88 -38.65
N GLY A 702 29.97 -5.73 -39.66
CA GLY A 702 31.29 -5.10 -39.66
C GLY A 702 31.96 -5.21 -41.04
N ARG A 703 33.08 -4.52 -41.21
CA ARG A 703 34.11 -4.76 -42.24
C ARG A 703 35.46 -4.28 -41.72
#